data_AF-A0AAD7ZYI9-F1
#
_entry.id   AF-A0AAD7ZYI9-F1
#
_cell.length_a   1.000
_cell.length_b   1.000
_cell.length_c   1.000
_cell.angle_alpha   90.00
_cell.angle_beta   90.00
_cell.angle_gamma   90.00
#
_symmetry.space_group_name_H-M   'P 1'
#
loop_
_entity.id
_entity.type
_entity.pdbx_description
1 polymer ?
#
loop_
_entity_poly.entity_id
_entity_poly.type
_entity_poly.pdbx_seq_one_letter_code
_entity_poly.pdbx_strand_id
1 'polypeptide(L)'
;LTVDFKLMDPSGNTRLLIRGDMRSRPLKSVADANFPPEIHQALDKMDMKSPLRIQTCAWPAIMRGQYTVLVGPHHSGKTLSYIVPVVSFMLTPDMYSELPPGNGPLVLVLCSGSRSAEFVFKKCCSLLKYARQTEVRVQLALGGMCEIDLRDKLANGCDILISTPCCFLRLFRCSSLITNLNRVAHLILDEVDILADKFLPEVKKILTECKFILKQRTKVAIPIQLIAASEKWCPAVEQFSQNISQEFVIIISGYLEAAVYAQLQPTLHYLYDEYKVQTLLDILDENRGLYKTLVVCKNAKEVESLKEVLLSQCYHVITAHENKPVNKETLFWNNCISGRYPVLVCSDDVLPELNINDTLWLIHYSLPSTKTKFGFRFSSLMVNYRDLFCKSSADGNVPDCKVHIFVDKNENSKELPEVVRFMKRLSLRVHPEIASRAAEYTKHQEEQKSSAPLCYYIKAFGECLEKANCPNRHVVVSSLDDSANIPRCGTVKLKILHVLDASRFTARLLLYKDENGKTVHTSDDYFVIGVAVLKYYSIEQNRYLHGLPKVGDICGLETKINAFQRVQVVEIIKQDEKNIPEEVQVCLLDEGIYKMVKVYQLLSLPEHLQKLPRQTVEVFLCNVCPCDLDTCWSQEACYKMSSWIHAISEGETQGKFVVGKIVLSLGNTLWLDPLKCCSHLGTLDAHVTEVSLRSELLKSQLAVDNPKHVKNLLKMCRQAQMQIETDKSVEIQEKEVVVPSTPQWAFLSLDDYQSVVFVYATDPYEFFVRRYDFDKCFHELVAEIQEYIKTKPQGFQVEKGALCLGKFPEDGVWYRARVNEILEDKLVSLFFVDHGDFASVSIDDIAPITNKLINKLPFQAIECSLFGVKPTDGDIWCEDAIDIFYDFEDSFSYHVKVCEVLEQGRCTDGKKYQVLCVVTDTQQKIVLNDILVEKKLAVSDNMNLIREEVDIKPVDSDDEIEIEEKSHVVKLSDVCKEIKPSDLEPSIESEDEEEYDVVMDSTDEFIKRMLGLNKLAQIVSPPSVATTSLPALPAPDTTLNHISTISSVSSDCITAEERIPPLASYVKTPNVLWYQDYYTIGINIKLTGVNQYYFTWCTNHINFSAEVNGDNYEVADELFGAIIPSETIHSAKGLNVHIKMKKAFCGFKWPRLFSSKHKKLWLKYDFNMFKEDSRIFMQGDNRRFLGLDRKEWEGAEIVPELDETDDEDEKDDDDNYDFIETMDSPYDYFDP
;
A
#
# COMPACT_ATOMS: atom_id res chain seq x y z
N LEU A 1 -25.53 -29.50 -29.72
CA LEU A 1 -26.39 -28.35 -29.42
C LEU A 1 -25.57 -27.33 -28.63
N THR A 2 -24.69 -26.61 -29.33
CA THR A 2 -24.09 -25.37 -28.82
C THR A 2 -25.20 -24.33 -28.75
N VAL A 3 -25.31 -23.59 -27.64
CA VAL A 3 -26.33 -22.55 -27.47
C VAL A 3 -25.68 -21.22 -27.81
N ASP A 4 -26.14 -20.58 -28.90
CA ASP A 4 -25.56 -19.33 -29.37
C ASP A 4 -25.70 -18.18 -28.36
N PHE A 5 -24.68 -17.32 -28.37
CA PHE A 5 -24.52 -16.18 -27.49
C PHE A 5 -25.74 -15.25 -27.52
N LYS A 6 -26.17 -14.77 -26.35
CA LYS A 6 -27.24 -13.78 -26.23
C LYS A 6 -26.87 -12.68 -25.25
N LEU A 7 -26.93 -11.43 -25.73
CA LEU A 7 -27.31 -10.32 -24.85
C LEU A 7 -28.65 -10.66 -24.21
N MET A 8 -28.74 -10.48 -22.89
CA MET A 8 -29.92 -10.76 -22.10
C MET A 8 -30.35 -9.47 -21.40
N ASP A 9 -31.63 -9.17 -21.48
CA ASP A 9 -32.22 -7.92 -21.04
C ASP A 9 -33.23 -8.20 -19.91
N PRO A 10 -32.97 -7.75 -18.67
CA PRO A 10 -33.91 -7.92 -17.56
C PRO A 10 -35.18 -7.07 -17.67
N SER A 11 -35.14 -5.91 -18.36
CA SER A 11 -36.11 -4.82 -18.13
C SER A 11 -36.35 -3.84 -19.30
N GLY A 12 -35.76 -4.04 -20.48
CA GLY A 12 -35.84 -3.15 -21.64
C GLY A 12 -34.74 -2.09 -21.69
N ASN A 13 -34.25 -1.64 -20.53
CA ASN A 13 -33.41 -0.44 -20.41
C ASN A 13 -31.90 -0.73 -20.14
N THR A 14 -31.47 -1.99 -19.98
CA THR A 14 -30.21 -2.29 -19.25
C THR A 14 -29.22 -3.23 -19.96
N ARG A 15 -28.64 -2.76 -21.08
CA ARG A 15 -27.68 -3.53 -21.91
C ARG A 15 -26.32 -3.76 -21.23
N LEU A 16 -25.75 -4.94 -21.38
CA LEU A 16 -24.40 -5.29 -20.93
C LEU A 16 -23.69 -6.07 -22.04
N LEU A 17 -22.40 -5.82 -22.27
CA LEU A 17 -21.60 -6.72 -23.11
C LEU A 17 -21.13 -7.87 -22.22
N ILE A 18 -21.47 -9.10 -22.63
CA ILE A 18 -21.13 -10.32 -21.89
C ILE A 18 -20.40 -11.25 -22.86
N ARG A 19 -19.23 -11.74 -22.46
CA ARG A 19 -18.41 -12.72 -23.19
C ARG A 19 -18.02 -13.88 -22.28
N GLY A 20 -17.70 -15.03 -22.87
CA GLY A 20 -17.54 -16.31 -22.16
C GLY A 20 -18.87 -17.03 -21.89
N ASP A 21 -18.80 -18.33 -21.63
CA ASP A 21 -19.96 -19.19 -21.37
C ASP A 21 -20.53 -18.96 -19.95
N MET A 22 -21.53 -18.08 -19.83
CA MET A 22 -22.12 -17.76 -18.53
C MET A 22 -22.98 -18.92 -17.96
N ARG A 23 -23.44 -19.90 -18.75
CA ARG A 23 -24.33 -21.03 -18.35
C ARG A 23 -25.67 -20.73 -17.65
N SER A 24 -25.91 -19.52 -17.17
CA SER A 24 -27.20 -19.07 -16.62
C SER A 24 -27.74 -17.84 -17.35
N ARG A 25 -28.96 -17.46 -17.02
CA ARG A 25 -29.51 -16.13 -17.35
C ARG A 25 -29.07 -15.11 -16.29
N PRO A 26 -29.14 -13.80 -16.58
CA PRO A 26 -29.08 -12.77 -15.55
C PRO A 26 -30.24 -12.88 -14.56
N LEU A 27 -29.99 -12.43 -13.33
CA LEU A 27 -31.00 -12.29 -12.29
C LEU A 27 -31.95 -11.11 -12.59
N LYS A 28 -33.22 -11.18 -12.17
CA LYS A 28 -34.17 -10.06 -12.30
C LYS A 28 -34.36 -9.29 -10.99
N SER A 29 -34.25 -10.00 -9.87
CA SER A 29 -34.43 -9.52 -8.51
C SER A 29 -33.29 -10.03 -7.62
N VAL A 30 -33.19 -9.53 -6.38
CA VAL A 30 -32.27 -10.11 -5.39
C VAL A 30 -32.72 -11.51 -4.96
N ALA A 31 -34.03 -11.79 -4.96
CA ALA A 31 -34.59 -13.08 -4.58
C ALA A 31 -34.29 -14.22 -5.59
N ASP A 32 -33.93 -13.90 -6.83
CA ASP A 32 -33.47 -14.90 -7.81
C ASP A 32 -32.03 -15.40 -7.52
N ALA A 33 -31.27 -14.70 -6.66
CA ALA A 33 -29.90 -15.05 -6.35
C ALA A 33 -29.83 -16.29 -5.44
N ASN A 34 -29.00 -17.27 -5.79
CA ASN A 34 -28.76 -18.45 -4.96
C ASN A 34 -27.75 -18.13 -3.84
N PHE A 35 -28.16 -17.32 -2.86
CA PHE A 35 -27.38 -16.98 -1.67
C PHE A 35 -28.01 -17.59 -0.40
N PRO A 36 -27.24 -17.74 0.70
CA PRO A 36 -27.79 -18.08 2.02
C PRO A 36 -28.83 -17.04 2.51
N PRO A 37 -29.86 -17.44 3.28
CA PRO A 37 -30.92 -16.53 3.74
C PRO A 37 -30.39 -15.38 4.60
N GLU A 38 -29.26 -15.57 5.28
CA GLU A 38 -28.54 -14.53 6.05
C GLU A 38 -28.06 -13.39 5.14
N ILE A 39 -27.67 -13.71 3.89
CA ILE A 39 -27.22 -12.73 2.89
C ILE A 39 -28.42 -11.96 2.33
N HIS A 40 -29.55 -12.62 2.06
CA HIS A 40 -30.78 -11.91 1.65
C HIS A 40 -31.23 -10.93 2.74
N GLN A 41 -31.23 -11.37 4.02
CA GLN A 41 -31.49 -10.50 5.18
C GLN A 41 -30.43 -9.40 5.38
N ALA A 42 -29.24 -9.52 4.81
CA ALA A 42 -28.19 -8.52 4.90
C ALA A 42 -28.30 -7.46 3.80
N LEU A 43 -28.68 -7.88 2.59
CA LEU A 43 -28.93 -7.01 1.44
C LEU A 43 -30.19 -6.13 1.67
N ASP A 44 -31.24 -6.71 2.25
CA ASP A 44 -32.46 -6.00 2.65
C ASP A 44 -32.16 -4.86 3.65
N LYS A 45 -31.37 -5.15 4.71
CA LYS A 45 -30.89 -4.14 5.67
C LYS A 45 -29.86 -3.16 5.11
N MET A 46 -29.36 -3.37 3.89
CA MET A 46 -28.54 -2.42 3.13
C MET A 46 -29.37 -1.57 2.15
N ASP A 47 -30.70 -1.66 2.21
CA ASP A 47 -31.66 -1.08 1.27
C ASP A 47 -31.44 -1.49 -0.20
N MET A 48 -30.87 -2.68 -0.44
CA MET A 48 -30.64 -3.19 -1.79
C MET A 48 -31.91 -3.82 -2.39
N LYS A 49 -32.91 -2.99 -2.67
CA LYS A 49 -34.21 -3.39 -3.25
C LYS A 49 -34.09 -4.12 -4.60
N SER A 50 -33.03 -3.87 -5.37
CA SER A 50 -32.76 -4.58 -6.64
C SER A 50 -31.24 -4.68 -6.94
N PRO A 51 -30.78 -5.69 -7.71
CA PRO A 51 -29.38 -5.79 -8.12
C PRO A 51 -29.03 -4.73 -9.17
N LEU A 52 -27.92 -4.02 -8.97
CA LEU A 52 -27.38 -3.14 -10.02
C LEU A 52 -27.00 -3.95 -11.26
N ARG A 53 -27.08 -3.32 -12.43
CA ARG A 53 -26.95 -3.97 -13.75
C ARG A 53 -25.83 -5.02 -13.81
N ILE A 54 -24.59 -4.67 -13.46
CA ILE A 54 -23.46 -5.60 -13.54
C ILE A 54 -23.59 -6.79 -12.56
N GLN A 55 -24.24 -6.60 -11.40
CA GLN A 55 -24.47 -7.63 -10.38
C GLN A 55 -25.40 -8.74 -10.89
N THR A 56 -26.39 -8.40 -11.73
CA THR A 56 -27.33 -9.38 -12.32
C THR A 56 -26.64 -10.55 -13.04
N CYS A 57 -25.44 -10.29 -13.59
CA CYS A 57 -24.63 -11.26 -14.33
C CYS A 57 -23.42 -11.72 -13.51
N ALA A 58 -22.81 -10.82 -12.74
CA ALA A 58 -21.62 -11.11 -11.95
C ALA A 58 -21.90 -12.04 -10.77
N TRP A 59 -23.00 -11.84 -10.03
CA TRP A 59 -23.38 -12.72 -8.92
C TRP A 59 -23.50 -14.18 -9.32
N PRO A 60 -24.30 -14.57 -10.34
CA PRO A 60 -24.42 -15.97 -10.73
C PRO A 60 -23.12 -16.53 -11.34
N ALA A 61 -22.34 -15.74 -12.09
CA ALA A 61 -21.06 -16.19 -12.64
C ALA A 61 -20.03 -16.48 -11.53
N ILE A 62 -19.91 -15.58 -10.56
CA ILE A 62 -18.96 -15.74 -9.45
C ILE A 62 -19.39 -16.90 -8.53
N MET A 63 -20.68 -17.05 -8.24
CA MET A 63 -21.22 -18.19 -7.46
C MET A 63 -21.00 -19.57 -8.11
N ARG A 64 -20.59 -19.63 -9.39
CA ARG A 64 -20.19 -20.87 -10.08
C ARG A 64 -18.68 -21.13 -10.09
N GLY A 65 -17.89 -20.33 -9.38
CA GLY A 65 -16.42 -20.43 -9.43
C GLY A 65 -15.79 -19.90 -10.73
N GLN A 66 -16.57 -19.23 -11.60
CA GLN A 66 -16.08 -18.77 -12.90
C GLN A 66 -15.10 -17.60 -12.74
N TYR A 67 -14.00 -17.65 -13.48
CA TYR A 67 -13.06 -16.54 -13.57
C TYR A 67 -13.79 -15.36 -14.20
N THR A 68 -13.77 -14.18 -13.57
CA THR A 68 -14.70 -13.08 -13.93
C THR A 68 -13.97 -11.74 -14.08
N VAL A 69 -14.26 -11.00 -15.16
CA VAL A 69 -13.80 -9.62 -15.37
C VAL A 69 -14.99 -8.66 -15.37
N LEU A 70 -14.96 -7.64 -14.52
CA LEU A 70 -16.01 -6.65 -14.30
C LEU A 70 -15.51 -5.26 -14.70
N VAL A 71 -16.00 -4.72 -15.82
CA VAL A 71 -15.60 -3.39 -16.31
C VAL A 71 -16.79 -2.43 -16.32
N GLY A 72 -16.61 -1.26 -15.73
CA GLY A 72 -17.65 -0.23 -15.68
C GLY A 72 -17.27 0.98 -14.83
N PRO A 73 -17.96 2.12 -15.01
CA PRO A 73 -17.64 3.37 -14.33
C PRO A 73 -17.70 3.27 -12.80
N HIS A 74 -17.30 4.35 -12.11
CA HIS A 74 -17.63 4.52 -10.69
C HIS A 74 -19.14 4.33 -10.43
N HIS A 75 -19.49 3.87 -9.22
CA HIS A 75 -20.85 3.54 -8.78
C HIS A 75 -21.61 2.44 -9.55
N SER A 76 -21.03 1.84 -10.60
CA SER A 76 -21.66 0.74 -11.37
C SER A 76 -21.91 -0.58 -10.60
N GLY A 77 -21.55 -0.66 -9.31
CA GLY A 77 -21.84 -1.81 -8.44
C GLY A 77 -20.75 -2.88 -8.34
N LYS A 78 -19.57 -2.69 -8.97
CA LYS A 78 -18.47 -3.67 -9.05
C LYS A 78 -18.10 -4.30 -7.70
N THR A 79 -17.88 -3.50 -6.66
CA THR A 79 -17.44 -3.97 -5.34
C THR A 79 -18.41 -4.99 -4.72
N LEU A 80 -19.71 -4.66 -4.67
CA LEU A 80 -20.74 -5.58 -4.19
C LEU A 80 -21.05 -6.73 -5.18
N SER A 81 -20.53 -6.67 -6.41
CA SER A 81 -20.62 -7.77 -7.37
C SER A 81 -19.72 -8.94 -6.99
N TYR A 82 -18.57 -8.68 -6.33
CA TYR A 82 -17.69 -9.75 -5.85
C TYR A 82 -17.80 -9.99 -4.34
N ILE A 83 -18.01 -8.96 -3.49
CA ILE A 83 -18.13 -9.16 -2.04
C ILE A 83 -19.29 -10.11 -1.71
N VAL A 84 -20.48 -9.89 -2.30
CA VAL A 84 -21.70 -10.63 -1.91
C VAL A 84 -21.59 -12.14 -2.23
N PRO A 85 -21.18 -12.58 -3.44
CA PRO A 85 -20.89 -14.00 -3.69
C PRO A 85 -19.78 -14.58 -2.82
N VAL A 86 -18.69 -13.83 -2.61
CA VAL A 86 -17.52 -14.34 -1.89
C VAL A 86 -17.79 -14.52 -0.39
N VAL A 87 -18.59 -13.62 0.21
CA VAL A 87 -19.10 -13.81 1.58
C VAL A 87 -20.15 -14.93 1.62
N SER A 88 -21.00 -15.07 0.59
CA SER A 88 -21.96 -16.19 0.50
C SER A 88 -21.26 -17.56 0.52
N PHE A 89 -20.12 -17.70 -0.16
CA PHE A 89 -19.30 -18.91 -0.06
C PHE A 89 -18.71 -19.13 1.34
N MET A 90 -18.41 -18.09 2.12
CA MET A 90 -17.94 -18.24 3.52
C MET A 90 -19.02 -18.75 4.46
N LEU A 91 -20.29 -18.45 4.17
CA LEU A 91 -21.43 -18.91 4.95
C LEU A 91 -21.99 -20.25 4.46
N THR A 92 -21.41 -20.83 3.39
CA THR A 92 -21.80 -22.13 2.86
C THR A 92 -21.05 -23.23 3.61
N PRO A 93 -21.72 -24.14 4.36
CA PRO A 93 -21.05 -25.21 5.10
C PRO A 93 -20.18 -26.10 4.20
N ASP A 94 -19.09 -26.61 4.78
CA ASP A 94 -18.13 -27.56 4.18
C ASP A 94 -17.44 -27.14 2.86
N MET A 95 -17.79 -26.00 2.25
CA MET A 95 -17.20 -25.50 0.99
C MET A 95 -15.67 -25.52 0.98
N TYR A 96 -15.03 -25.08 2.06
CA TYR A 96 -13.57 -25.01 2.16
C TYR A 96 -12.93 -26.18 2.93
N SER A 97 -13.68 -27.26 3.17
CA SER A 97 -13.23 -28.41 3.98
C SER A 97 -12.00 -29.15 3.43
N GLU A 98 -11.80 -29.18 2.11
CA GLU A 98 -10.60 -29.76 1.48
C GLU A 98 -9.34 -28.91 1.63
N LEU A 99 -9.46 -27.63 2.02
CA LEU A 99 -8.30 -26.73 2.11
C LEU A 99 -7.56 -26.90 3.44
N PRO A 100 -6.21 -26.82 3.44
CA PRO A 100 -5.43 -27.01 4.65
C PRO A 100 -5.75 -25.94 5.71
N PRO A 101 -5.96 -26.32 6.99
CA PRO A 101 -6.21 -25.36 8.05
C PRO A 101 -4.97 -24.47 8.28
N GLY A 102 -5.18 -23.16 8.37
CA GLY A 102 -4.08 -22.20 8.39
C GLY A 102 -4.44 -20.80 8.87
N ASN A 103 -3.44 -19.93 8.85
CA ASN A 103 -3.46 -18.51 9.22
C ASN A 103 -3.76 -17.59 8.03
N GLY A 104 -3.23 -17.91 6.84
CA GLY A 104 -3.41 -17.11 5.62
C GLY A 104 -4.87 -17.05 5.12
N PRO A 105 -5.21 -16.04 4.29
CA PRO A 105 -6.57 -15.84 3.77
C PRO A 105 -7.13 -17.01 2.96
N LEU A 106 -8.46 -17.15 2.97
CA LEU A 106 -9.22 -17.82 1.91
C LEU A 106 -9.48 -16.84 0.74
N VAL A 107 -9.63 -15.56 1.04
CA VAL A 107 -9.88 -14.47 0.07
C VAL A 107 -8.81 -13.40 0.23
N LEU A 108 -8.11 -13.09 -0.85
CA LEU A 108 -7.22 -11.93 -0.92
C LEU A 108 -7.83 -10.89 -1.88
N VAL A 109 -8.10 -9.69 -1.38
CA VAL A 109 -8.47 -8.53 -2.19
C VAL A 109 -7.29 -7.57 -2.26
N LEU A 110 -6.87 -7.23 -3.48
CA LEU A 110 -5.87 -6.20 -3.74
C LEU A 110 -6.56 -4.97 -4.33
N CYS A 111 -6.38 -3.81 -3.68
CA CYS A 111 -6.97 -2.53 -4.07
C CYS A 111 -5.87 -1.51 -4.43
N SER A 112 -6.20 -0.47 -5.20
CA SER A 112 -5.22 0.51 -5.71
C SER A 112 -4.77 1.60 -4.72
N GLY A 113 -5.32 1.60 -3.52
CA GLY A 113 -5.00 2.54 -2.44
C GLY A 113 -5.85 2.31 -1.19
N SER A 114 -5.54 3.00 -0.10
CA SER A 114 -6.13 2.81 1.23
C SER A 114 -7.60 3.18 1.27
N ARG A 115 -8.02 4.28 0.64
CA ARG A 115 -9.44 4.66 0.56
C ARG A 115 -10.31 3.61 -0.14
N SER A 116 -9.76 2.96 -1.17
CA SER A 116 -10.40 1.85 -1.88
C SER A 116 -10.49 0.59 -1.01
N ALA A 117 -9.37 0.16 -0.42
CA ALA A 117 -9.32 -0.96 0.51
C ALA A 117 -10.22 -0.78 1.75
N GLU A 118 -10.26 0.42 2.34
CA GLU A 118 -11.18 0.78 3.42
C GLU A 118 -12.65 0.68 3.00
N PHE A 119 -13.00 1.12 1.79
CA PHE A 119 -14.36 1.04 1.29
C PHE A 119 -14.80 -0.43 1.12
N VAL A 120 -13.94 -1.27 0.54
CA VAL A 120 -14.16 -2.73 0.44
C VAL A 120 -14.32 -3.34 1.84
N PHE A 121 -13.43 -2.99 2.79
CA PHE A 121 -13.49 -3.49 4.17
C PHE A 121 -14.78 -3.07 4.89
N LYS A 122 -15.14 -1.78 4.84
CA LYS A 122 -16.37 -1.24 5.42
C LYS A 122 -17.61 -1.95 4.85
N LYS A 123 -17.69 -2.15 3.52
CA LYS A 123 -18.82 -2.88 2.90
C LYS A 123 -18.84 -4.37 3.26
N CYS A 124 -17.69 -5.05 3.32
CA CYS A 124 -17.59 -6.45 3.74
C CYS A 124 -18.02 -6.65 5.20
N CYS A 125 -17.53 -5.81 6.11
CA CYS A 125 -17.86 -5.86 7.54
C CYS A 125 -19.33 -5.52 7.80
N SER A 126 -19.91 -4.55 7.08
CA SER A 126 -21.36 -4.30 7.16
C SER A 126 -22.19 -5.49 6.68
N LEU A 127 -21.79 -6.18 5.60
CA LEU A 127 -22.53 -7.35 5.10
C LEU A 127 -22.56 -8.48 6.15
N LEU A 128 -21.40 -8.79 6.72
CA LEU A 128 -21.28 -9.78 7.82
C LEU A 128 -22.09 -9.36 9.07
N LYS A 129 -22.03 -8.09 9.47
CA LYS A 129 -22.81 -7.53 10.59
C LYS A 129 -24.31 -7.72 10.38
N TYR A 130 -24.84 -7.36 9.21
CA TYR A 130 -26.27 -7.49 8.93
C TYR A 130 -26.73 -8.95 8.71
N ALA A 131 -25.82 -9.81 8.24
CA ALA A 131 -25.99 -11.27 8.19
C ALA A 131 -25.91 -11.95 9.57
N ARG A 132 -25.56 -11.20 10.63
CA ARG A 132 -25.32 -11.69 12.02
C ARG A 132 -24.15 -12.68 12.14
N GLN A 133 -23.13 -12.53 11.29
CA GLN A 133 -22.01 -13.45 11.18
C GLN A 133 -20.74 -12.88 11.85
N THR A 134 -20.24 -13.59 12.86
CA THR A 134 -19.11 -13.15 13.71
C THR A 134 -17.87 -14.05 13.59
N GLU A 135 -17.97 -15.22 12.97
CA GLU A 135 -16.86 -16.18 12.86
C GLU A 135 -15.89 -15.86 11.70
N VAL A 136 -16.35 -15.15 10.66
CA VAL A 136 -15.57 -14.79 9.47
C VAL A 136 -14.60 -13.65 9.80
N ARG A 137 -13.29 -13.93 9.87
CA ARG A 137 -12.28 -12.94 10.28
C ARG A 137 -11.79 -12.13 9.08
N VAL A 138 -12.35 -10.94 8.90
CA VAL A 138 -11.88 -9.93 7.94
C VAL A 138 -10.72 -9.14 8.55
N GLN A 139 -9.66 -8.91 7.78
CA GLN A 139 -8.54 -8.03 8.16
C GLN A 139 -8.20 -7.04 7.04
N LEU A 140 -7.73 -5.86 7.43
CA LEU A 140 -7.32 -4.75 6.56
C LEU A 140 -5.83 -4.46 6.79
N ALA A 141 -5.04 -4.42 5.73
CA ALA A 141 -3.58 -4.24 5.79
C ALA A 141 -3.08 -3.20 4.78
N LEU A 142 -2.67 -2.03 5.27
CA LEU A 142 -2.39 -0.84 4.45
C LEU A 142 -0.97 -0.29 4.67
N GLY A 143 -0.54 0.61 3.79
CA GLY A 143 0.67 1.41 4.01
C GLY A 143 0.50 2.37 5.19
N GLY A 144 1.55 2.56 5.99
CA GLY A 144 1.48 3.44 7.16
C GLY A 144 0.50 2.95 8.24
N MET A 145 0.39 1.64 8.44
CA MET A 145 -0.21 1.01 9.64
C MET A 145 0.88 0.36 10.48
N CYS A 146 0.64 0.18 11.79
CA CYS A 146 1.49 -0.64 12.63
C CYS A 146 1.44 -2.11 12.16
N GLU A 147 2.48 -2.58 11.46
CA GLU A 147 2.54 -3.98 11.01
C GLU A 147 2.52 -4.97 12.18
N ILE A 148 3.01 -4.59 13.36
CA ILE A 148 3.03 -5.46 14.55
C ILE A 148 1.58 -5.82 14.96
N ASP A 149 0.68 -4.84 15.00
CA ASP A 149 -0.74 -5.04 15.32
C ASP A 149 -1.47 -5.90 14.29
N LEU A 150 -0.97 -5.93 13.04
CA LEU A 150 -1.46 -6.81 11.98
C LEU A 150 -0.90 -8.22 12.11
N ARG A 151 0.37 -8.38 12.52
CA ARG A 151 1.01 -9.69 12.70
C ARG A 151 0.25 -10.56 13.70
N ASP A 152 -0.14 -10.00 14.85
CA ASP A 152 -0.91 -10.71 15.86
C ASP A 152 -2.31 -11.12 15.35
N LYS A 153 -3.00 -10.23 14.63
CA LYS A 153 -4.33 -10.51 14.04
C LYS A 153 -4.26 -11.60 12.96
N LEU A 154 -3.26 -11.54 12.08
CA LEU A 154 -3.06 -12.49 10.99
C LEU A 154 -2.60 -13.88 11.49
N ALA A 155 -1.73 -13.95 12.49
CA ALA A 155 -1.30 -15.22 13.11
C ALA A 155 -2.46 -15.95 13.83
N ASN A 156 -3.36 -15.21 14.49
CA ASN A 156 -4.62 -15.75 15.00
C ASN A 156 -5.51 -16.33 13.89
N GLY A 157 -5.42 -15.79 12.68
CA GLY A 157 -5.95 -16.33 11.44
C GLY A 157 -6.91 -15.37 10.77
N CYS A 158 -6.78 -15.24 9.45
CA CYS A 158 -7.59 -14.35 8.62
C CYS A 158 -8.28 -15.16 7.53
N ASP A 159 -9.56 -14.91 7.30
CA ASP A 159 -10.37 -15.57 6.27
C ASP A 159 -10.50 -14.68 5.02
N ILE A 160 -10.70 -13.37 5.22
CA ILE A 160 -10.73 -12.35 4.16
C ILE A 160 -9.68 -11.28 4.46
N LEU A 161 -8.65 -11.17 3.63
CA LEU A 161 -7.61 -10.14 3.73
C LEU A 161 -7.78 -9.11 2.61
N ILE A 162 -7.91 -7.83 2.99
CA ILE A 162 -8.02 -6.70 2.08
C ILE A 162 -6.78 -5.83 2.24
N SER A 163 -6.06 -5.55 1.15
CA SER A 163 -4.74 -4.92 1.24
C SER A 163 -4.33 -4.16 -0.04
N THR A 164 -3.30 -3.31 0.08
CA THR A 164 -2.56 -2.80 -1.09
C THR A 164 -1.45 -3.80 -1.49
N PRO A 165 -1.05 -3.90 -2.77
CA PRO A 165 -0.04 -4.87 -3.22
C PRO A 165 1.30 -4.77 -2.47
N CYS A 166 1.75 -3.55 -2.16
CA CYS A 166 2.98 -3.29 -1.40
C CYS A 166 2.89 -3.81 0.04
N CYS A 167 1.81 -3.50 0.77
CA CYS A 167 1.64 -3.94 2.15
C CYS A 167 1.48 -5.46 2.25
N PHE A 168 0.67 -6.07 1.37
CA PHE A 168 0.57 -7.52 1.30
C PHE A 168 1.94 -8.18 1.08
N LEU A 169 2.77 -7.64 0.16
CA LEU A 169 4.09 -8.20 -0.10
C LEU A 169 5.11 -7.96 1.01
N ARG A 170 4.99 -6.91 1.84
CA ARG A 170 5.79 -6.82 3.08
C ARG A 170 5.40 -7.94 4.04
N LEU A 171 4.12 -8.05 4.39
CA LEU A 171 3.62 -9.05 5.33
C LEU A 171 3.91 -10.50 4.87
N PHE A 172 3.76 -10.79 3.58
CA PHE A 172 4.07 -12.09 2.98
C PHE A 172 5.57 -12.42 3.02
N ARG A 173 6.46 -11.42 2.89
CA ARG A 173 7.92 -11.60 3.02
C ARG A 173 8.38 -11.75 4.48
N CYS A 174 7.66 -11.16 5.44
CA CYS A 174 8.07 -11.19 6.85
C CYS A 174 8.07 -12.60 7.45
N SER A 175 6.99 -13.37 7.27
CA SER A 175 6.94 -14.79 7.66
C SER A 175 5.68 -15.47 7.15
N SER A 176 5.80 -16.73 6.71
CA SER A 176 4.64 -17.61 6.46
C SER A 176 3.76 -17.85 7.70
N LEU A 177 4.31 -17.63 8.90
CA LEU A 177 3.59 -17.70 10.19
C LEU A 177 2.69 -16.48 10.44
N ILE A 178 2.95 -15.35 9.76
CA ILE A 178 2.07 -14.19 9.75
C ILE A 178 0.94 -14.43 8.74
N THR A 179 1.30 -14.58 7.47
CA THR A 179 0.34 -14.85 6.38
C THR A 179 0.99 -15.67 5.27
N ASN A 180 0.18 -16.38 4.49
CA ASN A 180 0.61 -17.16 3.33
C ASN A 180 -0.57 -17.36 2.36
N LEU A 181 -0.28 -17.90 1.17
CA LEU A 181 -1.28 -18.13 0.12
C LEU A 181 -1.82 -19.57 0.12
N ASN A 182 -1.42 -20.40 1.10
CA ASN A 182 -1.58 -21.85 1.06
C ASN A 182 -3.04 -22.31 0.96
N ARG A 183 -3.99 -21.56 1.55
CA ARG A 183 -5.44 -21.80 1.45
C ARG A 183 -6.25 -20.74 0.69
N VAL A 184 -5.61 -19.82 -0.05
CA VAL A 184 -6.36 -18.87 -0.89
C VAL A 184 -7.21 -19.62 -1.91
N ALA A 185 -8.50 -19.36 -1.94
CA ALA A 185 -9.47 -19.86 -2.91
C ALA A 185 -9.97 -18.74 -3.85
N HIS A 186 -9.92 -17.48 -3.42
CA HIS A 186 -10.31 -16.32 -4.22
C HIS A 186 -9.21 -15.27 -4.23
N LEU A 187 -8.78 -14.85 -5.42
CA LEU A 187 -7.98 -13.66 -5.61
C LEU A 187 -8.82 -12.61 -6.35
N ILE A 188 -9.01 -11.45 -5.73
CA ILE A 188 -9.71 -10.31 -6.30
C ILE A 188 -8.70 -9.19 -6.52
N LEU A 189 -8.69 -8.65 -7.73
CA LEU A 189 -7.97 -7.43 -8.09
C LEU A 189 -9.01 -6.34 -8.37
N ASP A 190 -9.14 -5.33 -7.50
CA ASP A 190 -10.02 -4.19 -7.76
C ASP A 190 -9.22 -3.01 -8.32
N GLU A 191 -9.86 -2.22 -9.18
CA GLU A 191 -9.24 -1.11 -9.93
C GLU A 191 -8.00 -1.54 -10.73
N VAL A 192 -8.10 -2.65 -11.50
CA VAL A 192 -6.99 -3.23 -12.27
C VAL A 192 -6.31 -2.23 -13.23
N ASP A 193 -7.05 -1.26 -13.76
CA ASP A 193 -6.50 -0.19 -14.61
C ASP A 193 -5.61 0.81 -13.85
N ILE A 194 -5.71 0.90 -12.52
CA ILE A 194 -4.80 1.64 -11.64
C ILE A 194 -3.71 0.72 -11.08
N LEU A 195 -4.05 -0.52 -10.69
CA LEU A 195 -3.09 -1.52 -10.23
C LEU A 195 -1.99 -1.79 -11.28
N ALA A 196 -2.35 -1.85 -12.56
CA ALA A 196 -1.40 -2.10 -13.65
C ALA A 196 -0.55 -0.88 -14.04
N ASP A 197 -0.92 0.32 -13.59
CA ASP A 197 -0.14 1.55 -13.77
C ASP A 197 0.84 1.76 -12.59
N LYS A 198 0.36 1.57 -11.36
CA LYS A 198 1.13 1.81 -10.12
C LYS A 198 1.91 0.60 -9.58
N PHE A 199 1.35 -0.61 -9.62
CA PHE A 199 1.79 -1.77 -8.82
C PHE A 199 2.00 -3.04 -9.65
N LEU A 200 2.32 -2.86 -10.93
CA LEU A 200 2.46 -3.97 -11.87
C LEU A 200 3.55 -4.99 -11.46
N PRO A 201 4.73 -4.62 -10.91
CA PRO A 201 5.70 -5.58 -10.36
C PRO A 201 5.15 -6.39 -9.19
N GLU A 202 4.43 -5.75 -8.28
CA GLU A 202 3.89 -6.34 -7.05
C GLU A 202 2.81 -7.36 -7.40
N VAL A 203 1.83 -6.97 -8.23
CA VAL A 203 0.73 -7.84 -8.67
C VAL A 203 1.27 -9.03 -9.46
N LYS A 204 2.30 -8.85 -10.31
CA LYS A 204 3.00 -9.96 -10.98
C LYS A 204 3.60 -10.96 -9.99
N LYS A 205 4.26 -10.49 -8.93
CA LYS A 205 4.82 -11.39 -7.91
C LYS A 205 3.71 -12.19 -7.24
N ILE A 206 2.65 -11.53 -6.75
CA ILE A 206 1.53 -12.21 -6.08
C ILE A 206 0.86 -13.24 -7.00
N LEU A 207 0.62 -12.91 -8.28
CA LEU A 207 0.09 -13.85 -9.27
C LEU A 207 1.02 -15.04 -9.54
N THR A 208 2.34 -14.85 -9.42
CA THR A 208 3.34 -15.92 -9.59
C THR A 208 3.32 -16.88 -8.41
N GLU A 209 3.26 -16.36 -7.18
CA GLU A 209 3.09 -17.19 -5.97
C GLU A 209 1.78 -17.99 -6.01
N CYS A 210 0.66 -17.37 -6.41
CA CYS A 210 -0.62 -18.07 -6.58
C CYS A 210 -0.53 -19.19 -7.65
N LYS A 211 0.18 -18.97 -8.76
CA LYS A 211 0.44 -20.01 -9.77
C LYS A 211 1.32 -21.15 -9.23
N PHE A 212 2.26 -20.86 -8.34
CA PHE A 212 3.08 -21.89 -7.67
C PHE A 212 2.25 -22.73 -6.69
N ILE A 213 1.40 -22.11 -5.87
CA ILE A 213 0.46 -22.82 -4.98
C ILE A 213 -0.52 -23.70 -5.77
N LEU A 214 -1.03 -23.23 -6.91
CA LEU A 214 -1.86 -24.04 -7.81
C LEU A 214 -1.13 -25.31 -8.32
N LYS A 215 0.16 -25.22 -8.65
CA LYS A 215 0.98 -26.40 -9.02
C LYS A 215 1.15 -27.39 -7.85
N GLN A 216 1.20 -26.90 -6.61
CA GLN A 216 1.29 -27.77 -5.42
C GLN A 216 -0.06 -28.44 -5.08
N ARG A 217 -1.20 -27.80 -5.32
CA ARG A 217 -2.54 -28.34 -5.02
C ARG A 217 -3.09 -29.36 -6.03
N THR A 218 -2.23 -30.07 -6.78
CA THR A 218 -2.63 -31.04 -7.83
C THR A 218 -3.48 -32.24 -7.36
N LYS A 219 -3.77 -32.36 -6.06
CA LYS A 219 -4.65 -33.39 -5.46
C LYS A 219 -5.88 -32.83 -4.74
N VAL A 220 -6.13 -31.51 -4.79
CA VAL A 220 -7.26 -30.84 -4.13
C VAL A 220 -8.22 -30.31 -5.20
N ALA A 221 -9.53 -30.51 -5.04
CA ALA A 221 -10.50 -30.20 -6.09
C ALA A 221 -10.84 -28.70 -6.21
N ILE A 222 -10.50 -27.90 -5.20
CA ILE A 222 -10.81 -26.46 -5.12
C ILE A 222 -9.73 -25.61 -5.80
N PRO A 223 -9.99 -25.03 -7.00
CA PRO A 223 -9.06 -24.12 -7.66
C PRO A 223 -9.05 -22.73 -7.00
N ILE A 224 -8.12 -21.88 -7.42
CA ILE A 224 -8.19 -20.44 -7.14
C ILE A 224 -9.10 -19.80 -8.19
N GLN A 225 -10.24 -19.26 -7.78
CA GLN A 225 -11.06 -18.36 -8.59
C GLN A 225 -10.40 -16.98 -8.65
N LEU A 226 -10.40 -16.38 -9.83
CA LEU A 226 -9.78 -15.10 -10.10
C LEU A 226 -10.82 -14.09 -10.60
N ILE A 227 -10.90 -12.95 -9.90
CA ILE A 227 -11.89 -11.90 -10.17
C ILE A 227 -11.13 -10.59 -10.38
N ALA A 228 -11.37 -9.93 -11.52
CA ALA A 228 -10.81 -8.62 -11.85
C ALA A 228 -11.93 -7.59 -11.95
N ALA A 229 -11.81 -6.48 -11.24
CA ALA A 229 -12.69 -5.32 -11.38
C ALA A 229 -11.87 -4.11 -11.85
N SER A 230 -12.44 -3.30 -12.74
CA SER A 230 -11.75 -2.18 -13.38
C SER A 230 -12.73 -1.11 -13.81
N GLU A 231 -12.29 0.15 -13.88
CA GLU A 231 -13.10 1.19 -14.49
C GLU A 231 -13.09 1.15 -16.03
N LYS A 232 -11.97 0.72 -16.63
CA LYS A 232 -11.66 0.91 -18.05
C LYS A 232 -11.18 -0.36 -18.73
N TRP A 233 -11.60 -0.63 -19.96
CA TRP A 233 -10.89 -1.62 -20.79
C TRP A 233 -9.51 -1.05 -21.17
N CYS A 234 -8.45 -1.73 -20.74
CA CYS A 234 -7.07 -1.30 -20.96
C CYS A 234 -6.18 -2.50 -21.34
N PRO A 235 -4.98 -2.27 -21.92
CA PRO A 235 -4.11 -3.36 -22.37
C PRO A 235 -3.75 -4.37 -21.27
N ALA A 236 -3.67 -3.95 -20.00
CA ALA A 236 -3.40 -4.85 -18.89
C ALA A 236 -4.58 -5.79 -18.59
N VAL A 237 -5.84 -5.29 -18.61
CA VAL A 237 -7.05 -6.12 -18.45
C VAL A 237 -7.18 -7.10 -19.62
N GLU A 238 -6.83 -6.67 -20.84
CA GLU A 238 -6.83 -7.52 -22.02
C GLU A 238 -5.76 -8.62 -21.95
N GLN A 239 -4.50 -8.27 -21.68
CA GLN A 239 -3.40 -9.22 -21.50
C GLN A 239 -3.65 -10.19 -20.34
N PHE A 240 -4.23 -9.72 -19.23
CA PHE A 240 -4.63 -10.55 -18.11
C PHE A 240 -5.70 -11.58 -18.50
N SER A 241 -6.67 -11.18 -19.34
CA SER A 241 -7.70 -12.07 -19.88
C SER A 241 -7.15 -13.08 -20.89
N GLN A 242 -6.09 -12.73 -21.63
CA GLN A 242 -5.45 -13.60 -22.65
C GLN A 242 -4.47 -14.62 -22.06
N ASN A 243 -3.69 -14.25 -21.03
CA ASN A 243 -2.54 -15.02 -20.55
C ASN A 243 -2.88 -16.05 -19.45
N ILE A 244 -4.13 -16.49 -19.39
CA ILE A 244 -4.68 -17.41 -18.40
C ILE A 244 -5.44 -18.53 -19.13
N SER A 245 -5.25 -19.78 -18.70
CA SER A 245 -5.71 -20.96 -19.43
C SER A 245 -7.21 -21.24 -19.25
N GLN A 246 -7.83 -20.66 -18.23
CA GLN A 246 -9.26 -20.70 -17.96
C GLN A 246 -9.98 -19.59 -18.70
N GLU A 247 -11.15 -19.90 -19.29
CA GLU A 247 -11.99 -18.89 -19.94
C GLU A 247 -12.62 -17.94 -18.91
N PHE A 248 -12.49 -16.63 -19.14
CA PHE A 248 -13.13 -15.60 -18.33
C PHE A 248 -14.56 -15.33 -18.80
N VAL A 249 -15.48 -15.13 -17.84
CA VAL A 249 -16.74 -14.42 -18.06
C VAL A 249 -16.46 -12.92 -17.94
N ILE A 250 -16.57 -12.19 -19.05
CA ILE A 250 -16.24 -10.77 -19.12
C ILE A 250 -17.55 -9.98 -19.23
N ILE A 251 -17.77 -9.07 -18.29
CA ILE A 251 -19.02 -8.30 -18.15
C ILE A 251 -18.66 -6.81 -18.18
N ILE A 252 -19.02 -6.13 -19.27
CA ILE A 252 -18.74 -4.72 -19.48
C ILE A 252 -20.05 -3.92 -19.46
N SER A 253 -20.17 -3.01 -18.49
CA SER A 253 -21.32 -2.12 -18.30
C SER A 253 -21.11 -0.70 -18.84
N GLY A 254 -19.85 -0.27 -19.01
CA GLY A 254 -19.51 0.99 -19.67
C GLY A 254 -19.59 0.86 -21.19
N TYR A 255 -20.46 1.61 -21.86
CA TYR A 255 -20.67 1.46 -23.31
C TYR A 255 -19.45 1.84 -24.15
N LEU A 256 -18.71 2.88 -23.77
CA LEU A 256 -17.44 3.24 -24.41
C LEU A 256 -16.37 2.18 -24.15
N GLU A 257 -16.38 1.53 -22.99
CA GLU A 257 -15.47 0.43 -22.66
C GLU A 257 -15.77 -0.81 -23.52
N ALA A 258 -17.05 -1.10 -23.78
CA ALA A 258 -17.48 -2.15 -24.68
C ALA A 258 -17.10 -1.84 -26.16
N ALA A 259 -17.11 -0.56 -26.55
CA ALA A 259 -16.63 -0.12 -27.87
C ALA A 259 -15.09 -0.22 -28.01
N VAL A 260 -14.34 0.04 -26.93
CA VAL A 260 -12.88 -0.18 -26.88
C VAL A 260 -12.54 -1.68 -26.91
N TYR A 261 -13.27 -2.51 -26.16
CA TYR A 261 -13.19 -3.98 -26.25
C TYR A 261 -13.42 -4.47 -27.69
N ALA A 262 -14.43 -3.94 -28.38
CA ALA A 262 -14.74 -4.33 -29.75
C ALA A 262 -13.74 -3.81 -30.80
N GLN A 263 -12.72 -3.03 -30.40
CA GLN A 263 -11.70 -2.41 -31.26
C GLN A 263 -12.29 -1.63 -32.46
N LEU A 264 -13.44 -0.96 -32.25
CA LEU A 264 -14.13 -0.23 -33.30
C LEU A 264 -13.23 0.82 -33.98
N GLN A 265 -13.51 1.11 -35.25
CA GLN A 265 -12.76 2.06 -36.08
C GLN A 265 -13.63 3.29 -36.49
N PRO A 266 -14.15 4.09 -35.53
CA PRO A 266 -14.89 5.31 -35.85
C PRO A 266 -14.07 6.30 -36.68
N THR A 267 -14.67 6.78 -37.77
CA THR A 267 -14.11 7.85 -38.60
C THR A 267 -14.67 9.20 -38.13
N LEU A 268 -13.77 10.15 -37.86
CA LEU A 268 -14.11 11.48 -37.35
C LEU A 268 -14.11 12.51 -38.48
N HIS A 269 -15.27 13.07 -38.80
CA HIS A 269 -15.47 14.07 -39.84
C HIS A 269 -15.59 15.47 -39.21
N TYR A 270 -14.74 16.41 -39.60
CA TYR A 270 -14.72 17.77 -39.04
C TYR A 270 -15.19 18.79 -40.09
N LEU A 271 -16.48 19.12 -40.04
CA LEU A 271 -17.25 19.73 -41.14
C LEU A 271 -17.92 21.04 -40.68
N TYR A 272 -18.18 21.98 -41.58
CA TYR A 272 -19.21 23.00 -41.32
C TYR A 272 -20.61 22.38 -41.47
N ASP A 273 -21.60 22.87 -40.72
CA ASP A 273 -22.99 22.38 -40.74
C ASP A 273 -23.55 22.18 -42.17
N GLU A 274 -23.28 23.14 -43.06
CA GLU A 274 -23.71 23.14 -44.47
C GLU A 274 -23.21 21.91 -45.28
N TYR A 275 -22.10 21.27 -44.90
CA TYR A 275 -21.58 20.06 -45.56
C TYR A 275 -22.01 18.76 -44.89
N LYS A 276 -22.60 18.78 -43.68
CA LYS A 276 -23.02 17.55 -42.97
C LYS A 276 -24.03 16.75 -43.78
N VAL A 277 -24.99 17.42 -44.40
CA VAL A 277 -26.04 16.77 -45.21
C VAL A 277 -25.46 16.11 -46.46
N GLN A 278 -24.58 16.81 -47.19
CA GLN A 278 -23.92 16.24 -48.38
C GLN A 278 -23.03 15.06 -47.99
N THR A 279 -22.19 15.22 -46.96
CA THR A 279 -21.29 14.15 -46.48
C THR A 279 -22.07 12.92 -46.00
N LEU A 280 -23.26 13.11 -45.40
CA LEU A 280 -24.15 12.00 -45.04
C LEU A 280 -24.65 11.24 -46.29
N LEU A 281 -25.03 11.95 -47.35
CA LEU A 281 -25.47 11.33 -48.60
C LEU A 281 -24.32 10.60 -49.31
N ASP A 282 -23.15 11.23 -49.42
CA ASP A 282 -21.95 10.63 -50.02
C ASP A 282 -21.59 9.30 -49.34
N ILE A 283 -21.58 9.30 -47.99
CA ILE A 283 -21.36 8.11 -47.17
C ILE A 283 -22.42 7.03 -47.46
N LEU A 284 -23.71 7.39 -47.43
CA LEU A 284 -24.80 6.42 -47.57
C LEU A 284 -24.89 5.81 -48.98
N ASP A 285 -24.63 6.58 -50.04
CA ASP A 285 -24.77 6.12 -51.42
C ASP A 285 -23.71 5.07 -51.79
N GLU A 286 -22.49 5.16 -51.27
CA GLU A 286 -21.44 4.14 -51.45
C GLU A 286 -21.84 2.73 -50.96
N ASN A 287 -22.78 2.64 -50.00
CA ASN A 287 -23.07 1.41 -49.26
C ASN A 287 -24.59 1.13 -49.16
N ARG A 288 -25.37 1.70 -50.08
CA ARG A 288 -26.82 1.84 -50.01
C ARG A 288 -27.57 0.52 -49.79
N GLY A 289 -28.20 0.38 -48.62
CA GLY A 289 -29.02 -0.78 -48.25
C GLY A 289 -28.25 -2.04 -47.81
N LEU A 290 -26.91 -2.00 -47.80
CA LEU A 290 -26.05 -3.12 -47.40
C LEU A 290 -26.03 -3.34 -45.88
N TYR A 291 -26.06 -2.27 -45.10
CA TYR A 291 -25.93 -2.28 -43.64
C TYR A 291 -27.22 -1.81 -42.95
N LYS A 292 -27.46 -2.31 -41.73
CA LYS A 292 -28.51 -1.82 -40.84
C LYS A 292 -28.06 -0.50 -40.20
N THR A 293 -28.58 0.62 -40.69
CA THR A 293 -28.01 1.96 -40.43
C THR A 293 -28.85 2.78 -39.45
N LEU A 294 -28.18 3.32 -38.43
CA LEU A 294 -28.74 4.24 -37.44
C LEU A 294 -28.03 5.59 -37.50
N VAL A 295 -28.79 6.66 -37.71
CA VAL A 295 -28.34 8.06 -37.68
C VAL A 295 -28.92 8.73 -36.45
N VAL A 296 -28.06 9.24 -35.54
CA VAL A 296 -28.50 9.87 -34.29
C VAL A 296 -28.23 11.37 -34.29
N CYS A 297 -29.30 12.13 -34.08
CA CYS A 297 -29.39 13.59 -34.09
C CYS A 297 -29.66 14.13 -32.67
N LYS A 298 -29.50 15.44 -32.45
CA LYS A 298 -29.61 16.03 -31.09
C LYS A 298 -31.03 16.44 -30.66
N ASN A 299 -32.02 16.40 -31.57
CA ASN A 299 -33.45 16.70 -31.31
C ASN A 299 -34.35 16.32 -32.50
N ALA A 300 -35.68 16.32 -32.32
CA ALA A 300 -36.67 16.06 -33.36
C ALA A 300 -36.56 16.94 -34.62
N LYS A 301 -36.11 18.20 -34.50
CA LYS A 301 -36.03 19.12 -35.65
C LYS A 301 -34.99 18.66 -36.66
N GLU A 302 -33.83 18.21 -36.18
CA GLU A 302 -32.80 17.58 -37.03
C GLU A 302 -33.31 16.27 -37.66
N VAL A 303 -34.07 15.46 -36.92
CA VAL A 303 -34.66 14.20 -37.44
C VAL A 303 -35.62 14.45 -38.60
N GLU A 304 -36.58 15.37 -38.48
CA GLU A 304 -37.52 15.65 -39.57
C GLU A 304 -36.85 16.36 -40.75
N SER A 305 -35.84 17.20 -40.50
CA SER A 305 -35.08 17.87 -41.57
C SER A 305 -34.28 16.86 -42.42
N LEU A 306 -33.61 15.89 -41.79
CA LEU A 306 -32.90 14.83 -42.52
C LEU A 306 -33.86 13.87 -43.22
N LYS A 307 -35.00 13.55 -42.62
CA LYS A 307 -36.05 12.72 -43.23
C LYS A 307 -36.51 13.27 -44.57
N GLU A 308 -36.79 14.56 -44.68
CA GLU A 308 -37.20 15.18 -45.95
C GLU A 308 -36.12 15.04 -47.03
N VAL A 309 -34.86 15.31 -46.69
CA VAL A 309 -33.73 15.15 -47.63
C VAL A 309 -33.55 13.68 -48.05
N LEU A 310 -33.48 12.75 -47.10
CA LEU A 310 -33.24 11.33 -47.38
C LEU A 310 -34.38 10.71 -48.22
N LEU A 311 -35.63 11.09 -47.95
CA LEU A 311 -36.78 10.68 -48.78
C LEU A 311 -36.69 11.28 -50.20
N SER A 312 -36.23 12.53 -50.35
CA SER A 312 -36.02 13.13 -51.68
C SER A 312 -34.97 12.37 -52.52
N GLN A 313 -33.96 11.80 -51.87
CA GLN A 313 -32.94 10.94 -52.49
C GLN A 313 -33.37 9.46 -52.58
N CYS A 314 -34.65 9.15 -52.38
CA CYS A 314 -35.25 7.81 -52.45
C CYS A 314 -34.64 6.78 -51.47
N TYR A 315 -34.24 7.19 -50.27
CA TYR A 315 -33.92 6.27 -49.18
C TYR A 315 -35.19 5.73 -48.51
N HIS A 316 -35.13 4.49 -48.03
CA HIS A 316 -36.16 3.97 -47.12
C HIS A 316 -35.84 4.45 -45.70
N VAL A 317 -36.57 5.46 -45.22
CA VAL A 317 -36.31 6.12 -43.93
C VAL A 317 -37.33 5.69 -42.87
N ILE A 318 -36.85 5.46 -41.65
CA ILE A 318 -37.69 5.40 -40.43
C ILE A 318 -37.30 6.59 -39.55
N THR A 319 -38.26 7.19 -38.84
CA THR A 319 -37.97 8.28 -37.88
C THR A 319 -38.58 8.00 -36.52
N ALA A 320 -37.80 8.12 -35.46
CA ALA A 320 -38.28 8.13 -34.08
C ALA A 320 -37.76 9.38 -33.37
N HIS A 321 -38.63 10.09 -32.64
CA HIS A 321 -38.26 11.24 -31.82
C HIS A 321 -39.39 11.54 -30.83
N GLU A 322 -39.11 12.39 -29.84
CA GLU A 322 -39.92 12.73 -28.67
C GLU A 322 -41.36 13.23 -28.93
N ASN A 323 -41.75 13.44 -30.19
CA ASN A 323 -43.09 13.86 -30.61
C ASN A 323 -43.82 12.78 -31.45
N LYS A 324 -43.35 11.52 -31.42
CA LYS A 324 -43.96 10.36 -32.09
C LYS A 324 -43.92 9.13 -31.15
N PRO A 325 -44.91 8.23 -31.20
CA PRO A 325 -44.78 6.92 -30.57
C PRO A 325 -43.65 6.12 -31.24
N VAL A 326 -42.98 5.25 -30.48
CA VAL A 326 -41.77 4.52 -30.91
C VAL A 326 -42.05 3.05 -31.28
N ASN A 327 -43.17 2.49 -30.81
CA ASN A 327 -43.45 1.05 -30.86
C ASN A 327 -43.60 0.46 -32.28
N LYS A 328 -44.00 1.25 -33.29
CA LYS A 328 -44.17 0.74 -34.67
C LYS A 328 -42.83 0.71 -35.40
N GLU A 329 -41.96 1.64 -35.05
CA GLU A 329 -40.67 1.93 -35.63
C GLU A 329 -39.67 0.84 -35.22
N THR A 330 -39.65 0.47 -33.93
CA THR A 330 -38.94 -0.72 -33.43
C THR A 330 -39.46 -2.01 -34.08
N LEU A 331 -40.78 -2.17 -34.21
CA LEU A 331 -41.36 -3.36 -34.84
C LEU A 331 -40.99 -3.45 -36.33
N PHE A 332 -40.92 -2.33 -37.05
CA PHE A 332 -40.42 -2.31 -38.42
C PHE A 332 -38.94 -2.71 -38.49
N TRP A 333 -38.09 -2.06 -37.66
CA TRP A 333 -36.65 -2.32 -37.59
C TRP A 333 -36.31 -3.79 -37.31
N ASN A 334 -37.08 -4.45 -36.44
CA ASN A 334 -36.88 -5.86 -36.08
C ASN A 334 -37.33 -6.84 -37.18
N ASN A 335 -38.22 -6.43 -38.09
CA ASN A 335 -38.71 -7.25 -39.21
C ASN A 335 -37.98 -6.96 -40.55
N CYS A 336 -36.86 -6.23 -40.53
CA CYS A 336 -36.11 -5.87 -41.73
C CYS A 336 -35.32 -7.04 -42.32
N ILE A 337 -35.49 -7.27 -43.62
CA ILE A 337 -34.80 -8.34 -44.38
C ILE A 337 -33.49 -7.80 -44.98
N SER A 338 -32.45 -8.63 -44.98
CA SER A 338 -31.13 -8.28 -45.51
C SER A 338 -31.15 -7.89 -46.99
N GLY A 339 -30.26 -6.97 -47.37
CA GLY A 339 -30.15 -6.42 -48.73
C GLY A 339 -31.17 -5.31 -49.06
N ARG A 340 -32.08 -4.95 -48.13
CA ARG A 340 -32.97 -3.79 -48.22
C ARG A 340 -33.12 -3.10 -46.85
N TYR A 341 -32.01 -2.92 -46.14
CA TYR A 341 -32.06 -2.30 -44.83
C TYR A 341 -32.49 -0.82 -44.90
N PRO A 342 -33.39 -0.36 -44.00
CA PRO A 342 -33.76 1.04 -43.90
C PRO A 342 -32.68 1.85 -43.16
N VAL A 343 -32.70 3.16 -43.37
CA VAL A 343 -31.98 4.12 -42.52
C VAL A 343 -32.95 4.58 -41.42
N LEU A 344 -32.65 4.27 -40.16
CA LEU A 344 -33.35 4.85 -39.02
C LEU A 344 -32.67 6.15 -38.62
N VAL A 345 -33.42 7.24 -38.54
CA VAL A 345 -32.98 8.52 -37.99
C VAL A 345 -33.70 8.75 -36.66
N CYS A 346 -32.97 9.02 -35.58
CA CYS A 346 -33.59 9.29 -34.29
C CYS A 346 -32.93 10.43 -33.49
N SER A 347 -33.65 10.98 -32.51
CA SER A 347 -33.07 11.82 -31.47
C SER A 347 -32.41 10.96 -30.38
N ASP A 348 -31.53 11.55 -29.57
CA ASP A 348 -30.92 10.87 -28.42
C ASP A 348 -31.94 10.36 -27.39
N ASP A 349 -33.02 11.11 -27.17
CA ASP A 349 -33.94 10.90 -26.06
C ASP A 349 -34.81 9.64 -26.21
N VAL A 350 -35.18 9.27 -27.45
CA VAL A 350 -35.93 8.02 -27.73
C VAL A 350 -35.03 6.81 -27.99
N LEU A 351 -33.70 6.97 -28.04
CA LEU A 351 -32.80 5.87 -28.35
C LEU A 351 -32.81 4.73 -27.30
N PRO A 352 -33.03 5.00 -25.99
CA PRO A 352 -33.30 3.93 -25.02
C PRO A 352 -34.61 3.18 -25.33
N GLU A 353 -35.71 3.90 -25.54
CA GLU A 353 -37.06 3.34 -25.78
C GLU A 353 -37.12 2.44 -27.02
N LEU A 354 -36.38 2.80 -28.09
CA LEU A 354 -36.28 2.02 -29.32
C LEU A 354 -35.81 0.57 -29.09
N ASN A 355 -35.04 0.33 -28.02
CA ASN A 355 -34.29 -0.89 -27.70
C ASN A 355 -33.59 -1.59 -28.89
N ILE A 356 -33.01 -0.81 -29.81
CA ILE A 356 -32.21 -1.27 -30.95
C ILE A 356 -30.76 -1.57 -30.56
N ASN A 357 -30.29 -2.80 -30.77
CA ASN A 357 -28.95 -3.29 -30.37
C ASN A 357 -28.20 -4.09 -31.47
N ASP A 358 -28.80 -4.22 -32.66
CA ASP A 358 -28.29 -4.98 -33.82
C ASP A 358 -27.92 -4.09 -35.03
N THR A 359 -27.64 -2.81 -34.80
CA THR A 359 -27.10 -1.88 -35.80
C THR A 359 -25.77 -2.37 -36.33
N LEU A 360 -25.53 -2.21 -37.64
CA LEU A 360 -24.24 -2.45 -38.28
C LEU A 360 -23.49 -1.16 -38.60
N TRP A 361 -24.22 -0.05 -38.78
CA TRP A 361 -23.63 1.24 -39.10
C TRP A 361 -24.21 2.36 -38.23
N LEU A 362 -23.37 2.98 -37.41
CA LEU A 362 -23.77 4.06 -36.50
C LEU A 362 -23.20 5.41 -36.98
N ILE A 363 -24.07 6.39 -37.22
CA ILE A 363 -23.70 7.74 -37.63
C ILE A 363 -24.14 8.74 -36.56
N HIS A 364 -23.19 9.33 -35.85
CA HIS A 364 -23.44 10.47 -34.97
C HIS A 364 -23.48 11.73 -35.84
N TYR A 365 -24.67 12.11 -36.29
CA TYR A 365 -24.86 13.29 -37.16
C TYR A 365 -24.62 14.61 -36.40
N SER A 366 -25.04 14.63 -35.14
CA SER A 366 -24.74 15.69 -34.17
C SER A 366 -24.18 15.07 -32.90
N LEU A 367 -23.24 15.72 -32.23
CA LEU A 367 -22.78 15.30 -30.90
C LEU A 367 -23.89 15.54 -29.86
N PRO A 368 -24.09 14.62 -28.89
CA PRO A 368 -25.04 14.81 -27.80
C PRO A 368 -24.43 15.66 -26.67
N SER A 369 -25.27 16.26 -25.84
CA SER A 369 -24.86 17.14 -24.72
C SER A 369 -24.23 16.44 -23.51
N THR A 370 -24.13 15.10 -23.49
CA THR A 370 -23.51 14.36 -22.37
C THR A 370 -22.70 13.16 -22.84
N LYS A 371 -21.63 12.86 -22.09
CA LYS A 371 -20.82 11.63 -22.23
C LYS A 371 -21.67 10.36 -22.12
N THR A 372 -22.70 10.37 -21.27
CA THR A 372 -23.62 9.25 -21.06
C THR A 372 -24.45 8.97 -22.31
N LYS A 373 -25.05 10.00 -22.93
CA LYS A 373 -25.75 9.87 -24.23
C LYS A 373 -24.78 9.45 -25.35
N PHE A 374 -23.59 10.06 -25.42
CA PHE A 374 -22.55 9.68 -26.39
C PHE A 374 -22.17 8.20 -26.30
N GLY A 375 -21.94 7.70 -25.09
CA GLY A 375 -21.70 6.28 -24.84
C GLY A 375 -22.90 5.41 -25.18
N PHE A 376 -24.12 5.80 -24.77
CA PHE A 376 -25.32 5.00 -25.01
C PHE A 376 -25.57 4.71 -26.50
N ARG A 377 -25.23 5.63 -27.41
CA ARG A 377 -25.34 5.41 -28.86
C ARG A 377 -24.56 4.18 -29.33
N PHE A 378 -23.35 3.94 -28.81
CA PHE A 378 -22.56 2.74 -29.12
C PHE A 378 -23.25 1.44 -28.67
N SER A 379 -24.16 1.50 -27.70
CA SER A 379 -24.92 0.31 -27.27
C SER A 379 -25.81 -0.28 -28.38
N SER A 380 -26.09 0.51 -29.43
CA SER A 380 -26.84 0.05 -30.60
C SER A 380 -26.11 -0.98 -31.47
N LEU A 381 -24.79 -1.12 -31.31
CA LEU A 381 -23.93 -2.02 -32.09
C LEU A 381 -23.62 -3.35 -31.35
N MET A 382 -24.02 -3.50 -30.08
CA MET A 382 -23.44 -4.49 -29.17
C MET A 382 -23.65 -5.96 -29.56
N VAL A 383 -24.71 -6.30 -30.30
CA VAL A 383 -24.91 -7.66 -30.84
C VAL A 383 -23.81 -8.03 -31.85
N ASN A 384 -23.40 -7.05 -32.67
CA ASN A 384 -22.48 -7.23 -33.80
C ASN A 384 -21.01 -7.01 -33.42
N TYR A 385 -20.72 -6.63 -32.16
CA TYR A 385 -19.35 -6.48 -31.69
C TYR A 385 -18.54 -7.75 -31.88
N ARG A 386 -17.29 -7.60 -32.32
CA ARG A 386 -16.30 -8.67 -32.37
C ARG A 386 -16.02 -9.20 -30.96
N ASP A 387 -15.72 -10.49 -30.87
CA ASP A 387 -15.10 -11.10 -29.69
C ASP A 387 -13.58 -11.17 -29.89
N LEU A 388 -12.81 -10.61 -28.95
CA LEU A 388 -11.35 -10.59 -28.99
C LEU A 388 -10.72 -11.99 -28.84
N PHE A 389 -11.41 -12.93 -28.19
CA PHE A 389 -10.82 -14.21 -27.79
C PHE A 389 -11.32 -15.39 -28.63
N CYS A 390 -12.25 -15.15 -29.55
CA CYS A 390 -12.84 -16.16 -30.42
C CYS A 390 -11.90 -16.56 -31.58
N LYS A 391 -11.08 -17.59 -31.32
CA LYS A 391 -10.06 -18.14 -32.25
C LYS A 391 -10.62 -18.69 -33.57
N SER A 392 -11.92 -18.98 -33.65
CA SER A 392 -12.58 -19.52 -34.86
C SER A 392 -12.99 -18.46 -35.88
N SER A 393 -12.72 -17.17 -35.62
CA SER A 393 -13.03 -16.06 -36.55
C SER A 393 -12.06 -15.93 -37.76
N ALA A 394 -11.52 -17.06 -38.24
CA ALA A 394 -10.75 -17.14 -39.49
C ALA A 394 -11.66 -17.25 -40.73
N ASP A 395 -12.89 -17.75 -40.57
CA ASP A 395 -13.93 -17.64 -41.60
C ASP A 395 -14.48 -16.21 -41.64
N GLY A 396 -14.28 -15.51 -42.76
CA GLY A 396 -14.45 -14.07 -42.92
C GLY A 396 -15.89 -13.54 -42.97
N ASN A 397 -16.74 -13.93 -42.01
CA ASN A 397 -18.15 -13.55 -41.91
C ASN A 397 -18.51 -12.74 -40.64
N VAL A 398 -17.52 -12.22 -39.89
CA VAL A 398 -17.77 -11.28 -38.79
C VAL A 398 -18.24 -9.93 -39.38
N PRO A 399 -19.40 -9.37 -38.97
CA PRO A 399 -19.87 -8.10 -39.50
C PRO A 399 -18.95 -6.93 -39.10
N ASP A 400 -18.55 -6.12 -40.08
CA ASP A 400 -17.75 -4.91 -39.83
C ASP A 400 -18.62 -3.76 -39.34
N CYS A 401 -18.52 -3.43 -38.05
CA CYS A 401 -19.27 -2.35 -37.41
C CYS A 401 -18.72 -0.97 -37.78
N LYS A 402 -19.26 -0.37 -38.82
CA LYS A 402 -18.89 0.98 -39.28
C LYS A 402 -19.42 2.06 -38.32
N VAL A 403 -18.59 3.07 -38.02
CA VAL A 403 -19.00 4.23 -37.21
C VAL A 403 -18.49 5.53 -37.84
N HIS A 404 -19.37 6.53 -37.94
CA HIS A 404 -19.00 7.90 -38.31
C HIS A 404 -19.41 8.87 -37.21
N ILE A 405 -18.54 9.84 -36.92
CA ILE A 405 -18.78 10.90 -35.94
C ILE A 405 -18.58 12.24 -36.63
N PHE A 406 -19.66 13.01 -36.78
CA PHE A 406 -19.61 14.36 -37.29
C PHE A 406 -19.33 15.34 -36.14
N VAL A 407 -18.38 16.24 -36.35
CA VAL A 407 -18.03 17.34 -35.45
C VAL A 407 -18.14 18.64 -36.24
N ASP A 408 -18.90 19.59 -35.71
CA ASP A 408 -19.08 20.89 -36.34
C ASP A 408 -17.84 21.78 -36.16
N LYS A 409 -17.42 22.51 -37.20
CA LYS A 409 -16.39 23.55 -37.11
C LYS A 409 -16.89 24.83 -36.41
N ASN A 410 -18.20 25.07 -36.41
CA ASN A 410 -18.87 26.23 -35.83
C ASN A 410 -19.29 26.02 -34.37
N GLU A 411 -19.77 24.84 -33.99
CA GLU A 411 -20.15 24.54 -32.59
C GLU A 411 -18.90 24.25 -31.74
N ASN A 412 -18.66 25.04 -30.70
CA ASN A 412 -17.68 24.73 -29.65
C ASN A 412 -18.26 23.69 -28.66
N SER A 413 -18.43 22.45 -29.14
CA SER A 413 -18.87 21.29 -28.37
C SER A 413 -17.98 21.11 -27.11
N LYS A 414 -18.63 20.96 -25.94
CA LYS A 414 -17.93 20.69 -24.68
C LYS A 414 -17.37 19.26 -24.62
N GLU A 415 -17.89 18.41 -25.49
CA GLU A 415 -17.70 16.97 -25.54
C GLU A 415 -16.53 16.56 -26.45
N LEU A 416 -16.04 17.49 -27.29
CA LEU A 416 -14.91 17.25 -28.19
C LEU A 416 -13.65 16.69 -27.49
N PRO A 417 -13.23 17.14 -26.28
CA PRO A 417 -12.12 16.53 -25.57
C PRO A 417 -12.38 15.06 -25.20
N GLU A 418 -13.62 14.68 -24.85
CA GLU A 418 -13.99 13.30 -24.56
C GLU A 418 -13.99 12.43 -25.82
N VAL A 419 -14.49 12.96 -26.94
CA VAL A 419 -14.38 12.29 -28.26
C VAL A 419 -12.90 12.07 -28.61
N VAL A 420 -12.04 13.08 -28.45
CA VAL A 420 -10.59 12.96 -28.73
C VAL A 420 -9.90 11.99 -27.75
N ARG A 421 -10.31 11.94 -26.48
CA ARG A 421 -9.82 10.94 -25.50
C ARG A 421 -10.25 9.52 -25.91
N PHE A 422 -11.49 9.32 -26.31
CA PHE A 422 -12.02 8.04 -26.78
C PHE A 422 -11.31 7.54 -28.05
N MET A 423 -11.15 8.41 -29.07
CA MET A 423 -10.39 8.11 -30.29
C MET A 423 -8.95 7.69 -29.98
N LYS A 424 -8.27 8.38 -29.05
CA LYS A 424 -6.91 8.01 -28.60
C LYS A 424 -6.86 6.67 -27.88
N ARG A 425 -7.89 6.30 -27.11
CA ARG A 425 -7.98 4.99 -26.45
C ARG A 425 -8.20 3.83 -27.43
N LEU A 426 -8.86 4.08 -28.56
CA LEU A 426 -8.92 3.16 -29.70
C LEU A 426 -7.61 3.14 -30.54
N SER A 427 -6.54 3.82 -30.07
CA SER A 427 -5.27 4.01 -30.79
C SER A 427 -5.39 4.72 -32.16
N LEU A 428 -6.48 5.45 -32.38
CA LEU A 428 -6.76 6.11 -33.66
C LEU A 428 -6.04 7.46 -33.77
N ARG A 429 -5.62 7.78 -34.99
CA ARG A 429 -5.02 9.08 -35.31
C ARG A 429 -6.09 10.17 -35.37
N VAL A 430 -5.96 11.19 -34.54
CA VAL A 430 -6.80 12.41 -34.57
C VAL A 430 -6.06 13.50 -35.35
N HIS A 431 -6.75 14.21 -36.23
CA HIS A 431 -6.16 15.28 -37.03
C HIS A 431 -5.61 16.43 -36.12
N PRO A 432 -4.42 17.00 -36.40
CA PRO A 432 -3.80 18.00 -35.52
C PRO A 432 -4.68 19.23 -35.22
N GLU A 433 -5.46 19.69 -36.20
CA GLU A 433 -6.44 20.78 -36.02
C GLU A 433 -7.47 20.48 -34.91
N ILE A 434 -8.02 19.26 -34.93
CA ILE A 434 -9.02 18.79 -33.95
C ILE A 434 -8.36 18.59 -32.58
N ALA A 435 -7.14 18.04 -32.56
CA ALA A 435 -6.37 17.86 -31.34
C ALA A 435 -5.97 19.19 -30.69
N SER A 436 -5.65 20.23 -31.48
CA SER A 436 -5.40 21.59 -31.01
C SER A 436 -6.66 22.19 -30.40
N ARG A 437 -7.79 22.18 -31.12
CA ARG A 437 -9.06 22.75 -30.62
C ARG A 437 -9.58 22.04 -29.35
N ALA A 438 -9.38 20.73 -29.23
CA ALA A 438 -9.68 20.00 -28.01
C ALA A 438 -8.75 20.38 -26.83
N ALA A 439 -7.48 20.68 -27.09
CA ALA A 439 -6.53 21.17 -26.08
C ALA A 439 -6.81 22.64 -25.69
N GLU A 440 -7.14 23.49 -26.66
CA GLU A 440 -7.62 24.86 -26.45
C GLU A 440 -8.89 24.88 -25.60
N TYR A 441 -9.87 24.01 -25.90
CA TYR A 441 -11.07 23.89 -25.08
C TYR A 441 -10.77 23.38 -23.67
N THR A 442 -9.86 22.39 -23.52
CA THR A 442 -9.41 21.92 -22.20
C THR A 442 -8.70 23.04 -21.40
N LYS A 443 -7.90 23.87 -22.08
CA LYS A 443 -7.27 25.07 -21.49
C LYS A 443 -8.32 26.10 -21.09
N HIS A 444 -9.36 26.30 -21.90
CA HIS A 444 -10.43 27.25 -21.61
C HIS A 444 -11.33 26.79 -20.45
N GLN A 445 -11.60 25.49 -20.32
CA GLN A 445 -12.24 24.94 -19.11
C GLN A 445 -11.38 25.21 -17.86
N GLU A 446 -10.05 25.12 -17.98
CA GLU A 446 -9.14 25.42 -16.86
C GLU A 446 -9.07 26.92 -16.54
N GLU A 447 -9.22 27.81 -17.53
CA GLU A 447 -9.40 29.26 -17.35
C GLU A 447 -10.74 29.61 -16.69
N GLN A 448 -11.80 28.86 -16.98
CA GLN A 448 -13.10 29.01 -16.32
C GLN A 448 -13.05 28.63 -14.83
N LYS A 449 -12.08 27.81 -14.40
CA LYS A 449 -11.77 27.53 -12.98
C LYS A 449 -10.94 28.63 -12.31
N SER A 450 -10.74 29.78 -12.94
CA SER A 450 -9.92 30.87 -12.37
C SER A 450 -10.37 31.32 -10.97
N SER A 451 -11.68 31.29 -10.68
CA SER A 451 -12.24 31.59 -9.34
C SER A 451 -12.18 30.41 -8.34
N ALA A 452 -11.87 29.19 -8.78
CA ALA A 452 -11.79 28.02 -7.91
C ALA A 452 -10.50 28.03 -7.07
N PRO A 453 -10.46 27.35 -5.91
CA PRO A 453 -9.22 27.19 -5.15
C PRO A 453 -8.21 26.30 -5.92
N LEU A 454 -6.92 26.50 -5.63
CA LEU A 454 -5.84 25.65 -6.17
C LEU A 454 -6.02 24.20 -5.68
N CYS A 455 -5.87 23.24 -6.59
CA CYS A 455 -6.12 21.82 -6.34
C CYS A 455 -5.30 21.25 -5.18
N TYR A 456 -5.98 20.60 -4.21
CA TYR A 456 -5.37 19.99 -3.02
C TYR A 456 -4.14 19.12 -3.34
N TYR A 457 -4.24 18.19 -4.30
CA TYR A 457 -3.14 17.28 -4.62
C TYR A 457 -1.90 18.01 -5.15
N ILE A 458 -2.07 19.13 -5.86
CA ILE A 458 -0.97 20.02 -6.25
C ILE A 458 -0.35 20.71 -5.02
N LYS A 459 -1.19 21.15 -4.07
CA LYS A 459 -0.74 21.81 -2.83
C LYS A 459 -0.08 20.86 -1.82
N ALA A 460 -0.44 19.58 -1.84
CA ALA A 460 0.05 18.56 -0.92
C ALA A 460 1.24 17.77 -1.46
N PHE A 461 1.25 17.48 -2.77
CA PHE A 461 2.20 16.54 -3.40
C PHE A 461 2.87 17.08 -4.67
N GLY A 462 2.45 18.25 -5.18
CA GLY A 462 2.97 18.86 -6.40
C GLY A 462 2.39 18.33 -7.72
N GLU A 463 1.43 17.40 -7.69
CA GLU A 463 0.79 16.86 -8.91
C GLU A 463 -0.64 16.39 -8.65
N CYS A 464 -1.45 16.24 -9.72
CA CYS A 464 -2.83 15.76 -9.64
C CYS A 464 -3.09 14.77 -10.77
N LEU A 465 -3.33 13.50 -10.42
CA LEU A 465 -3.55 12.41 -11.38
C LEU A 465 -4.87 12.60 -12.16
N GLU A 466 -5.88 13.20 -11.54
CA GLU A 466 -7.24 13.36 -12.09
C GLU A 466 -7.52 14.77 -12.65
N LYS A 467 -6.49 15.48 -13.14
CA LYS A 467 -6.63 16.85 -13.70
C LYS A 467 -7.75 16.99 -14.75
N ALA A 468 -8.08 15.90 -15.45
CA ALA A 468 -9.16 15.84 -16.43
C ALA A 468 -10.57 16.07 -15.85
N ASN A 469 -10.81 15.68 -14.60
CA ASN A 469 -12.13 15.69 -13.93
C ASN A 469 -12.16 16.57 -12.68
N CYS A 470 -11.00 16.90 -12.09
CA CYS A 470 -10.93 17.66 -10.84
C CYS A 470 -11.51 19.09 -11.02
N PRO A 471 -12.45 19.52 -10.14
CA PRO A 471 -13.15 20.82 -10.25
C PRO A 471 -12.26 22.02 -9.92
N ASN A 472 -11.22 21.80 -9.11
CA ASN A 472 -10.26 22.82 -8.68
C ASN A 472 -9.28 23.20 -9.80
N ARG A 473 -8.66 24.38 -9.71
CA ARG A 473 -7.66 24.83 -10.69
C ARG A 473 -6.29 24.19 -10.47
N HIS A 474 -5.56 24.02 -11.56
CA HIS A 474 -4.21 23.45 -11.65
C HIS A 474 -3.23 24.45 -12.29
N VAL A 475 -3.49 25.74 -12.06
CA VAL A 475 -2.73 26.90 -12.58
C VAL A 475 -2.69 27.95 -11.47
N VAL A 476 -1.53 28.57 -11.27
CA VAL A 476 -1.35 29.71 -10.36
C VAL A 476 -1.82 30.99 -11.07
N VAL A 477 -2.57 31.84 -10.37
CA VAL A 477 -3.19 33.05 -10.91
C VAL A 477 -2.77 34.23 -10.04
N SER A 478 -1.90 35.11 -10.57
CA SER A 478 -1.26 36.16 -9.78
C SER A 478 -2.25 37.09 -9.07
N SER A 479 -3.39 37.43 -9.67
CA SER A 479 -4.43 38.27 -9.04
C SER A 479 -5.20 37.60 -7.88
N LEU A 480 -4.89 36.35 -7.53
CA LEU A 480 -5.50 35.57 -6.44
C LEU A 480 -4.45 34.92 -5.52
N ASP A 481 -3.31 34.54 -6.08
CA ASP A 481 -2.21 33.89 -5.38
C ASP A 481 -1.10 34.85 -4.94
N ASP A 482 -1.03 36.09 -5.45
CA ASP A 482 -0.17 37.14 -4.88
C ASP A 482 -0.89 37.87 -3.75
N SER A 483 -0.33 37.79 -2.55
CA SER A 483 -0.96 38.24 -1.30
C SER A 483 0.04 39.01 -0.45
N ALA A 484 -0.33 40.24 -0.09
CA ALA A 484 0.47 41.13 0.75
C ALA A 484 0.32 40.84 2.27
N ASN A 485 -0.56 39.91 2.65
CA ASN A 485 -0.99 39.73 4.05
C ASN A 485 -0.27 38.62 4.80
N ILE A 486 0.57 37.83 4.13
CA ILE A 486 1.37 36.75 4.73
C ILE A 486 2.85 36.89 4.33
N PRO A 487 3.80 36.51 5.20
CA PRO A 487 5.22 36.54 4.84
C PRO A 487 5.53 35.65 3.63
N ARG A 488 6.38 36.14 2.73
CA ARG A 488 6.81 35.43 1.52
C ARG A 488 7.99 34.49 1.76
N CYS A 489 8.89 34.84 2.68
CA CYS A 489 10.10 34.09 3.01
C CYS A 489 10.41 34.20 4.52
N GLY A 490 11.53 33.60 4.95
CA GLY A 490 12.00 33.69 6.34
C GLY A 490 11.48 32.57 7.25
N THR A 491 11.32 32.87 8.53
CA THR A 491 10.91 31.89 9.57
C THR A 491 9.68 32.39 10.31
N VAL A 492 8.67 31.52 10.46
CA VAL A 492 7.40 31.80 11.14
C VAL A 492 7.29 31.04 12.46
N LYS A 493 6.72 31.68 13.48
CA LYS A 493 6.23 31.04 14.71
C LYS A 493 4.70 31.00 14.66
N LEU A 494 4.17 29.81 14.87
CA LEU A 494 2.77 29.47 14.60
C LEU A 494 2.11 28.86 15.83
N LYS A 495 0.80 29.07 15.95
CA LYS A 495 -0.10 28.21 16.73
C LYS A 495 -0.97 27.43 15.75
N ILE A 496 -0.80 26.12 15.68
CA ILE A 496 -1.71 25.26 14.90
C ILE A 496 -3.05 25.20 15.65
N LEU A 497 -4.14 25.35 14.91
CA LEU A 497 -5.51 25.30 15.42
C LEU A 497 -6.12 23.93 15.12
N HIS A 498 -5.99 23.46 13.88
CA HIS A 498 -6.51 22.17 13.44
C HIS A 498 -5.51 21.44 12.53
N VAL A 499 -5.40 20.12 12.70
CA VAL A 499 -4.81 19.20 11.73
C VAL A 499 -5.94 18.77 10.79
N LEU A 500 -5.77 18.98 9.48
CA LEU A 500 -6.73 18.56 8.46
C LEU A 500 -6.33 17.23 7.82
N ASP A 501 -5.02 17.03 7.62
CA ASP A 501 -4.40 15.74 7.33
C ASP A 501 -2.94 15.74 7.82
N ALA A 502 -2.22 14.61 7.68
CA ALA A 502 -0.83 14.50 8.16
C ALA A 502 0.17 15.50 7.52
N SER A 503 -0.21 16.18 6.44
CA SER A 503 0.55 17.24 5.77
C SER A 503 -0.09 18.63 5.82
N ARG A 504 -1.38 18.77 6.17
CA ARG A 504 -2.17 20.00 6.03
C ARG A 504 -2.76 20.46 7.36
N PHE A 505 -2.61 21.74 7.66
CA PHE A 505 -3.02 22.35 8.92
C PHE A 505 -3.70 23.71 8.71
N THR A 506 -4.49 24.15 9.69
CA THR A 506 -4.82 25.58 9.85
C THR A 506 -4.08 26.11 11.07
N ALA A 507 -3.56 27.34 10.97
CA ALA A 507 -2.74 27.94 12.01
C ALA A 507 -2.98 29.45 12.11
N ARG A 508 -2.68 30.02 13.28
CA ARG A 508 -2.51 31.46 13.48
C ARG A 508 -1.03 31.81 13.44
N LEU A 509 -0.68 32.87 12.72
CA LEU A 509 0.65 33.45 12.72
C LEU A 509 0.83 34.31 13.97
N LEU A 510 1.88 34.03 14.77
CA LEU A 510 2.15 34.77 16.01
C LEU A 510 3.24 35.83 15.79
N LEU A 511 4.31 35.43 15.11
CA LEU A 511 5.37 36.31 14.64
C LEU A 511 6.12 35.67 13.46
N TYR A 512 6.84 36.49 12.70
CA TYR A 512 7.76 36.04 11.67
C TYR A 512 9.05 36.86 11.70
N LYS A 513 10.12 36.35 11.08
CA LYS A 513 11.31 37.13 10.77
C LYS A 513 11.26 37.57 9.31
N ASP A 514 11.41 38.86 9.07
CA ASP A 514 11.50 39.42 7.72
C ASP A 514 12.85 39.11 7.04
N GLU A 515 13.01 39.57 5.79
CA GLU A 515 14.24 39.43 4.99
C GLU A 515 15.51 40.00 5.66
N ASN A 516 15.35 40.96 6.56
CA ASN A 516 16.42 41.58 7.33
C ASN A 516 16.67 40.86 8.67
N GLY A 517 15.98 39.74 8.91
CA GLY A 517 16.03 38.97 10.15
C GLY A 517 15.27 39.60 11.32
N LYS A 518 14.56 40.71 11.10
CA LYS A 518 13.84 41.45 12.15
C LYS A 518 12.54 40.71 12.48
N THR A 519 12.31 40.48 13.77
CA THR A 519 11.04 39.93 14.26
C THR A 519 9.91 40.93 14.07
N VAL A 520 8.89 40.53 13.32
CA VAL A 520 7.61 41.21 13.17
C VAL A 520 6.56 40.40 13.92
N HIS A 521 5.91 41.00 14.91
CA HIS A 521 4.77 40.41 15.59
C HIS A 521 3.50 40.65 14.77
N THR A 522 2.66 39.61 14.65
CA THR A 522 1.35 39.71 14.02
C THR A 522 0.33 40.15 15.06
N SER A 523 -0.65 40.99 14.70
CA SER A 523 -1.72 41.37 15.62
C SER A 523 -2.71 40.20 15.79
N ASP A 524 -2.91 39.75 17.04
CA ASP A 524 -3.93 38.74 17.37
C ASP A 524 -5.31 39.41 17.51
N ASP A 525 -5.77 40.01 16.42
CA ASP A 525 -7.05 40.74 16.35
C ASP A 525 -8.26 39.81 16.48
N TYR A 526 -8.06 38.48 16.47
CA TYR A 526 -9.08 37.44 16.66
C TYR A 526 -10.06 37.73 17.79
N PHE A 527 -9.58 38.09 18.99
CA PHE A 527 -10.47 38.40 20.11
C PHE A 527 -11.27 39.69 19.85
N VAL A 528 -10.65 40.70 19.23
CA VAL A 528 -11.29 41.97 18.89
C VAL A 528 -12.37 41.77 17.82
N ILE A 529 -12.10 40.95 16.81
CA ILE A 529 -13.03 40.57 15.74
C ILE A 529 -14.18 39.76 16.32
N GLY A 530 -13.91 38.75 17.16
CA GLY A 530 -14.93 37.96 17.83
C GLY A 530 -15.86 38.82 18.69
N VAL A 531 -15.31 39.74 19.48
CA VAL A 531 -16.10 40.71 20.27
C VAL A 531 -16.89 41.68 19.37
N ALA A 532 -16.35 42.12 18.23
CA ALA A 532 -17.07 42.98 17.30
C ALA A 532 -18.27 42.27 16.63
N VAL A 533 -18.09 41.01 16.21
CA VAL A 533 -19.14 40.15 15.63
C VAL A 533 -20.21 39.83 16.69
N LEU A 534 -19.81 39.45 17.90
CA LEU A 534 -20.72 39.20 19.01
C LEU A 534 -21.53 40.46 19.38
N LYS A 535 -20.88 41.63 19.45
CA LYS A 535 -21.54 42.92 19.71
C LYS A 535 -22.51 43.34 18.60
N TYR A 536 -22.28 42.90 17.36
CA TYR A 536 -23.24 43.13 16.28
C TYR A 536 -24.50 42.26 16.45
N TYR A 537 -24.34 40.95 16.67
CA TYR A 537 -25.47 40.02 16.80
C TYR A 537 -26.10 39.96 18.21
N SER A 538 -25.53 40.62 19.23
CA SER A 538 -26.20 40.84 20.51
C SER A 538 -27.43 41.76 20.40
N ILE A 539 -27.57 42.46 19.27
CA ILE A 539 -28.80 43.15 18.89
C ILE A 539 -29.61 42.18 18.02
N GLU A 540 -30.71 41.63 18.54
CA GLU A 540 -31.53 40.61 17.86
C GLU A 540 -32.02 41.06 16.47
N GLN A 541 -32.29 42.36 16.30
CA GLN A 541 -32.74 42.98 15.05
C GLN A 541 -31.71 42.86 13.91
N ASN A 542 -30.45 42.55 14.21
CA ASN A 542 -29.40 42.29 13.22
C ASN A 542 -29.34 40.83 12.75
N ARG A 543 -30.09 39.90 13.37
CA ARG A 543 -30.08 38.46 13.05
C ARG A 543 -31.03 38.09 11.89
N TYR A 544 -30.95 38.80 10.78
CA TYR A 544 -31.70 38.47 9.56
C TYR A 544 -30.86 37.58 8.63
N LEU A 545 -31.54 36.75 7.83
CA LEU A 545 -30.90 35.80 6.92
C LEU A 545 -30.04 36.50 5.86
N HIS A 546 -28.96 35.83 5.45
CA HIS A 546 -28.07 36.28 4.37
C HIS A 546 -28.77 36.39 3.00
N GLY A 547 -29.82 35.59 2.79
CA GLY A 547 -30.50 35.45 1.50
C GLY A 547 -29.97 34.27 0.70
N LEU A 548 -29.91 34.39 -0.63
CA LEU A 548 -29.39 33.34 -1.51
C LEU A 548 -27.84 33.39 -1.55
N PRO A 549 -27.13 32.42 -0.96
CA PRO A 549 -25.67 32.45 -0.87
C PRO A 549 -25.02 32.10 -2.21
N LYS A 550 -23.85 32.69 -2.44
CA LYS A 550 -22.97 32.41 -3.57
C LYS A 550 -21.60 31.97 -3.07
N VAL A 551 -20.93 31.12 -3.83
CA VAL A 551 -19.52 30.76 -3.57
C VAL A 551 -18.68 32.03 -3.52
N GLY A 552 -17.94 32.21 -2.42
CA GLY A 552 -17.14 33.39 -2.11
C GLY A 552 -17.77 34.36 -1.11
N ASP A 553 -19.10 34.34 -0.89
CA ASP A 553 -19.79 35.23 0.05
C ASP A 553 -19.24 35.11 1.48
N ILE A 554 -19.15 36.24 2.20
CA ILE A 554 -18.78 36.28 3.62
C ILE A 554 -20.00 36.69 4.45
N CYS A 555 -20.41 35.81 5.36
CA CYS A 555 -21.62 35.92 6.17
C CYS A 555 -21.38 35.51 7.63
N GLY A 556 -22.40 35.61 8.47
CA GLY A 556 -22.39 35.14 9.86
C GLY A 556 -23.01 33.76 10.01
N LEU A 557 -22.53 32.99 10.98
CA LEU A 557 -23.10 31.71 11.39
C LEU A 557 -23.24 31.67 12.92
N GLU A 558 -24.42 31.33 13.43
CA GLU A 558 -24.61 30.97 14.84
C GLU A 558 -24.24 29.49 15.03
N THR A 559 -23.16 29.23 15.78
CA THR A 559 -22.58 27.87 15.93
C THR A 559 -22.98 27.17 17.22
N LYS A 560 -23.34 27.96 18.24
CA LYS A 560 -23.98 27.61 19.50
C LYS A 560 -24.84 28.81 19.91
N ILE A 561 -25.74 28.65 20.87
CA ILE A 561 -26.62 29.74 21.35
C ILE A 561 -25.76 30.98 21.73
N ASN A 562 -26.01 32.09 21.05
CA ASN A 562 -25.28 33.36 21.12
C ASN A 562 -23.77 33.33 20.76
N ALA A 563 -23.31 32.31 20.02
CA ALA A 563 -21.92 32.16 19.57
C ALA A 563 -21.79 32.32 18.05
N PHE A 564 -21.53 33.55 17.62
CA PHE A 564 -21.47 33.96 16.21
C PHE A 564 -20.04 33.98 15.66
N GLN A 565 -19.84 33.40 14.48
CA GLN A 565 -18.56 33.41 13.77
C GLN A 565 -18.73 33.93 12.33
N ARG A 566 -17.65 34.47 11.75
CA ARG A 566 -17.59 34.84 10.33
C ARG A 566 -17.27 33.61 9.50
N VAL A 567 -18.06 33.35 8.46
CA VAL A 567 -17.85 32.22 7.56
C VAL A 567 -17.81 32.68 6.11
N GLN A 568 -17.07 31.96 5.28
CA GLN A 568 -17.07 32.14 3.83
C GLN A 568 -17.70 30.92 3.17
N VAL A 569 -18.62 31.13 2.23
CA VAL A 569 -19.24 30.06 1.42
C VAL A 569 -18.20 29.50 0.45
N VAL A 570 -17.90 28.21 0.56
CA VAL A 570 -16.87 27.51 -0.22
C VAL A 570 -17.49 26.78 -1.41
N GLU A 571 -18.59 26.08 -1.18
CA GLU A 571 -19.26 25.25 -2.19
C GLU A 571 -20.77 25.20 -1.93
N ILE A 572 -21.57 25.10 -3.00
CA ILE A 572 -23.00 24.81 -2.91
C ILE A 572 -23.17 23.31 -3.13
N ILE A 573 -23.67 22.61 -2.12
CA ILE A 573 -23.64 21.15 -2.04
C ILE A 573 -24.99 20.54 -2.44
N LYS A 574 -26.11 21.20 -2.07
CA LYS A 574 -27.45 20.81 -2.51
C LYS A 574 -28.23 22.03 -3.00
N GLN A 575 -28.98 21.85 -4.10
CA GLN A 575 -29.91 22.83 -4.65
C GLN A 575 -31.28 22.17 -4.88
N ASP A 576 -32.35 22.96 -4.88
CA ASP A 576 -33.68 22.52 -5.30
C ASP A 576 -33.81 22.45 -6.83
N GLU A 577 -34.97 22.00 -7.33
CA GLU A 577 -35.30 21.94 -8.77
C GLU A 577 -35.21 23.30 -9.51
N LYS A 578 -35.26 24.42 -8.76
CA LYS A 578 -35.16 25.79 -9.27
C LYS A 578 -33.74 26.34 -9.15
N ASN A 579 -32.76 25.51 -8.75
CA ASN A 579 -31.36 25.84 -8.49
C ASN A 579 -31.16 26.77 -7.27
N ILE A 580 -32.10 26.80 -6.34
CA ILE A 580 -31.99 27.52 -5.06
C ILE A 580 -31.12 26.69 -4.10
N PRO A 581 -30.03 27.24 -3.54
CA PRO A 581 -29.20 26.53 -2.56
C PRO A 581 -29.98 26.14 -1.30
N GLU A 582 -29.94 24.85 -0.94
CA GLU A 582 -30.45 24.32 0.34
C GLU A 582 -29.33 24.10 1.36
N GLU A 583 -28.19 23.59 0.90
CA GLU A 583 -27.00 23.27 1.70
C GLU A 583 -25.74 23.80 1.04
N VAL A 584 -24.84 24.31 1.88
CA VAL A 584 -23.54 24.82 1.48
C VAL A 584 -22.44 24.30 2.41
N GLN A 585 -21.24 24.16 1.88
CA GLN A 585 -20.04 24.05 2.68
C GLN A 585 -19.49 25.45 2.96
N VAL A 586 -19.20 25.76 4.22
CA VAL A 586 -18.62 27.04 4.65
C VAL A 586 -17.29 26.83 5.38
N CYS A 587 -16.37 27.79 5.26
CA CYS A 587 -15.13 27.84 6.03
C CYS A 587 -15.21 28.96 7.08
N LEU A 588 -14.97 28.62 8.35
CA LEU A 588 -14.93 29.54 9.47
C LEU A 588 -13.63 30.35 9.37
N LEU A 589 -13.71 31.60 8.90
CA LEU A 589 -12.54 32.40 8.47
C LEU A 589 -11.48 32.61 9.55
N ASP A 590 -11.89 32.58 10.81
CA ASP A 590 -11.07 32.88 11.97
C ASP A 590 -10.63 31.63 12.77
N GLU A 591 -11.05 30.43 12.33
CA GLU A 591 -10.63 29.12 12.87
C GLU A 591 -9.97 28.21 11.79
N GLY A 592 -10.37 28.37 10.52
CA GLY A 592 -9.96 27.54 9.38
C GLY A 592 -10.73 26.22 9.23
N ILE A 593 -11.73 25.96 10.08
CA ILE A 593 -12.58 24.75 10.03
C ILE A 593 -13.59 24.86 8.87
N TYR A 594 -13.79 23.77 8.15
CA TYR A 594 -14.87 23.62 7.16
C TYR A 594 -16.08 22.94 7.81
N LYS A 595 -17.30 23.39 7.48
CA LYS A 595 -18.56 22.83 7.98
C LYS A 595 -19.64 22.78 6.91
N MET A 596 -20.47 21.74 6.97
CA MET A 596 -21.75 21.66 6.28
C MET A 596 -22.82 22.44 7.05
N VAL A 597 -23.57 23.31 6.36
CA VAL A 597 -24.69 24.07 6.95
C VAL A 597 -25.86 24.20 5.97
N LYS A 598 -27.08 24.24 6.52
CA LYS A 598 -28.30 24.61 5.79
C LYS A 598 -28.31 26.12 5.57
N VAL A 599 -28.83 26.56 4.43
CA VAL A 599 -28.78 27.99 4.03
C VAL A 599 -29.53 28.92 4.99
N TYR A 600 -30.59 28.44 5.66
CA TYR A 600 -31.29 29.21 6.70
C TYR A 600 -30.47 29.47 7.97
N GLN A 601 -29.29 28.86 8.14
CA GLN A 601 -28.38 29.11 9.26
C GLN A 601 -27.44 30.30 9.00
N LEU A 602 -27.41 30.83 7.76
CA LEU A 602 -26.56 31.94 7.37
C LEU A 602 -27.23 33.29 7.66
N LEU A 603 -26.56 34.11 8.48
CA LEU A 603 -26.98 35.46 8.84
C LEU A 603 -26.24 36.50 7.99
N SER A 604 -26.92 37.59 7.65
CA SER A 604 -26.27 38.73 7.01
C SER A 604 -25.20 39.33 7.94
N LEU A 605 -24.02 39.61 7.39
CA LEU A 605 -22.90 40.24 8.10
C LEU A 605 -22.60 41.59 7.43
N PRO A 606 -22.44 42.70 8.17
CA PRO A 606 -22.24 44.02 7.58
C PRO A 606 -20.85 44.12 6.94
N GLU A 607 -20.77 44.90 5.86
CA GLU A 607 -19.58 45.02 4.99
C GLU A 607 -18.28 45.33 5.76
N HIS A 608 -18.35 46.14 6.83
CA HIS A 608 -17.18 46.48 7.65
C HIS A 608 -16.64 45.30 8.49
N LEU A 609 -17.46 44.28 8.79
CA LEU A 609 -17.01 43.03 9.44
C LEU A 609 -16.62 41.97 8.41
N GLN A 610 -17.22 41.97 7.21
CA GLN A 610 -16.77 41.14 6.08
C GLN A 610 -15.32 41.51 5.67
N LYS A 611 -15.00 42.81 5.63
CA LYS A 611 -13.71 43.36 5.19
C LYS A 611 -12.55 43.19 6.18
N LEU A 612 -12.79 42.74 7.41
CA LEU A 612 -11.71 42.49 8.38
C LEU A 612 -10.86 41.28 7.95
N PRO A 613 -9.52 41.29 8.14
CA PRO A 613 -8.66 40.20 7.70
C PRO A 613 -9.03 38.87 8.40
N ARG A 614 -8.89 37.77 7.67
CA ARG A 614 -8.97 36.41 8.21
C ARG A 614 -7.84 36.17 9.21
N GLN A 615 -8.15 35.52 10.33
CA GLN A 615 -7.18 35.31 11.42
C GLN A 615 -6.43 33.97 11.32
N THR A 616 -6.53 33.29 10.17
CA THR A 616 -5.92 31.97 9.95
C THR A 616 -5.21 31.86 8.60
N VAL A 617 -4.07 31.19 8.63
CA VAL A 617 -3.31 30.75 7.45
C VAL A 617 -3.44 29.23 7.33
N GLU A 618 -3.46 28.75 6.09
CA GLU A 618 -3.36 27.33 5.79
C GLU A 618 -1.88 26.95 5.66
N VAL A 619 -1.47 25.81 6.20
CA VAL A 619 -0.08 25.39 6.25
C VAL A 619 0.06 24.00 5.63
N PHE A 620 1.05 23.82 4.77
CA PHE A 620 1.48 22.52 4.25
C PHE A 620 2.91 22.18 4.70
N LEU A 621 3.07 20.94 5.16
CA LEU A 621 4.36 20.29 5.36
C LEU A 621 4.90 19.84 3.99
N CYS A 622 6.05 20.37 3.57
CA CYS A 622 6.60 20.03 2.26
C CYS A 622 7.24 18.63 2.23
N ASN A 623 7.55 18.17 1.02
CA ASN A 623 8.49 17.07 0.77
C ASN A 623 8.16 15.77 1.52
N VAL A 624 6.86 15.48 1.64
CA VAL A 624 6.32 14.19 2.10
C VAL A 624 5.15 13.77 1.21
N CYS A 625 4.86 12.48 1.15
CA CYS A 625 3.63 11.91 0.60
C CYS A 625 3.24 10.63 1.37
N PRO A 626 2.00 10.13 1.20
CA PRO A 626 1.59 8.84 1.74
C PRO A 626 2.48 7.68 1.31
N CYS A 627 2.56 6.65 2.18
CA CYS A 627 3.22 5.40 1.85
C CYS A 627 2.53 4.64 0.69
N ASP A 628 3.22 3.67 0.11
CA ASP A 628 2.67 2.73 -0.89
C ASP A 628 1.99 3.38 -2.11
N LEU A 629 2.47 4.54 -2.56
CA LEU A 629 1.95 5.30 -3.73
C LEU A 629 0.47 5.70 -3.61
N ASP A 630 -0.02 5.87 -2.38
CA ASP A 630 -1.40 6.27 -2.11
C ASP A 630 -1.69 7.73 -2.50
N THR A 631 -2.96 8.04 -2.76
CA THR A 631 -3.43 9.41 -3.03
C THR A 631 -3.92 10.12 -1.77
N CYS A 632 -4.16 9.39 -0.67
CA CYS A 632 -4.62 9.92 0.61
C CYS A 632 -3.76 9.42 1.77
N TRP A 633 -3.68 10.22 2.84
CA TRP A 633 -3.01 9.83 4.09
C TRP A 633 -3.75 8.71 4.82
N SER A 634 -3.02 7.83 5.51
CA SER A 634 -3.63 6.81 6.37
C SER A 634 -4.22 7.45 7.64
N GLN A 635 -5.26 6.83 8.22
CA GLN A 635 -5.86 7.29 9.48
C GLN A 635 -4.82 7.39 10.60
N GLU A 636 -3.88 6.45 10.66
CA GLU A 636 -2.78 6.41 11.63
C GLU A 636 -1.82 7.59 11.45
N ALA A 637 -1.47 7.96 10.21
CA ALA A 637 -0.64 9.13 9.92
C ALA A 637 -1.31 10.43 10.41
N CYS A 638 -2.61 10.59 10.15
CA CYS A 638 -3.39 11.73 10.62
C CYS A 638 -3.53 11.74 12.16
N TYR A 639 -3.82 10.58 12.78
CA TYR A 639 -3.94 10.44 14.24
C TYR A 639 -2.63 10.77 14.96
N LYS A 640 -1.49 10.25 14.48
CA LYS A 640 -0.16 10.53 15.03
C LYS A 640 0.20 12.00 14.90
N MET A 641 -0.10 12.62 13.75
CA MET A 641 0.08 14.05 13.57
C MET A 641 -0.75 14.87 14.57
N SER A 642 -2.05 14.57 14.72
CA SER A 642 -2.91 15.21 15.72
C SER A 642 -2.42 15.01 17.15
N SER A 643 -1.92 13.83 17.49
CA SER A 643 -1.34 13.53 18.81
C SER A 643 -0.08 14.36 19.09
N TRP A 644 0.84 14.48 18.12
CA TRP A 644 2.02 15.33 18.26
C TRP A 644 1.67 16.81 18.39
N ILE A 645 0.67 17.31 17.66
CA ILE A 645 0.20 18.69 17.80
C ILE A 645 -0.48 18.93 19.14
N HIS A 646 -1.32 18.02 19.62
CA HIS A 646 -2.00 18.15 20.93
C HIS A 646 -1.00 18.27 22.09
N ALA A 647 0.05 17.43 22.10
CA ALA A 647 1.09 17.47 23.12
C ALA A 647 1.91 18.79 23.15
N ILE A 648 1.91 19.54 22.05
CA ILE A 648 2.49 20.90 21.98
C ILE A 648 1.51 21.92 22.56
N SER A 649 0.21 21.81 22.20
CA SER A 649 -0.85 22.70 22.70
C SER A 649 -1.01 22.64 24.22
N GLU A 650 -0.95 21.45 24.83
CA GLU A 650 -0.92 21.28 26.28
C GLU A 650 0.35 21.91 26.90
N GLY A 651 1.47 21.80 26.19
CA GLY A 651 2.76 22.36 26.58
C GLY A 651 2.94 23.87 26.33
N GLU A 652 1.98 24.59 25.74
CA GLU A 652 2.13 26.04 25.48
C GLU A 652 2.43 26.83 26.76
N THR A 653 1.78 26.45 27.87
CA THR A 653 2.00 27.04 29.20
C THR A 653 3.41 26.78 29.77
N GLN A 654 4.10 25.76 29.24
CA GLN A 654 5.48 25.39 29.56
C GLN A 654 6.49 25.96 28.54
N GLY A 655 6.04 26.84 27.64
CA GLY A 655 6.91 27.48 26.64
C GLY A 655 7.11 26.67 25.36
N LYS A 656 6.24 25.71 25.05
CA LYS A 656 6.24 24.98 23.76
C LYS A 656 5.56 25.80 22.64
N PHE A 657 6.02 25.64 21.40
CA PHE A 657 5.47 26.31 20.21
C PHE A 657 5.92 25.66 18.90
N VAL A 658 5.25 25.99 17.79
CA VAL A 658 5.61 25.52 16.44
C VAL A 658 6.41 26.59 15.67
N VAL A 659 7.44 26.16 14.95
CA VAL A 659 8.30 27.00 14.09
C VAL A 659 8.44 26.35 12.71
N GLY A 660 8.30 27.12 11.64
CA GLY A 660 8.56 26.66 10.28
C GLY A 660 9.42 27.65 9.48
N LYS A 661 10.30 27.14 8.61
CA LYS A 661 10.91 27.97 7.56
C LYS A 661 9.98 27.98 6.34
N ILE A 662 9.73 29.16 5.77
CA ILE A 662 8.93 29.29 4.55
C ILE A 662 9.75 28.88 3.33
N VAL A 663 9.14 28.03 2.50
CA VAL A 663 9.66 27.56 1.21
C VAL A 663 8.88 28.18 0.05
N LEU A 664 7.57 28.35 0.22
CA LEU A 664 6.68 29.04 -0.72
C LEU A 664 5.49 29.64 0.05
N SER A 665 4.93 30.72 -0.50
CA SER A 665 3.79 31.45 0.05
C SER A 665 2.89 31.85 -1.14
N LEU A 666 1.61 31.48 -1.12
CA LEU A 666 0.61 31.84 -2.15
C LEU A 666 -0.75 32.10 -1.50
N GLY A 667 -1.36 33.25 -1.76
CA GLY A 667 -2.71 33.60 -1.32
C GLY A 667 -2.86 33.64 0.21
N ASN A 668 -3.30 32.52 0.79
CA ASN A 668 -3.43 32.31 2.23
C ASN A 668 -2.76 30.99 2.70
N THR A 669 -1.88 30.43 1.88
CA THR A 669 -1.26 29.12 2.07
C THR A 669 0.26 29.27 2.19
N LEU A 670 0.84 28.71 3.26
CA LEU A 670 2.27 28.65 3.52
C LEU A 670 2.78 27.21 3.37
N TRP A 671 3.87 27.03 2.64
CA TRP A 671 4.60 25.77 2.52
C TRP A 671 5.87 25.81 3.36
N LEU A 672 5.99 24.91 4.32
CA LEU A 672 7.02 24.95 5.37
C LEU A 672 7.90 23.69 5.38
N ASP A 673 9.22 23.88 5.37
CA ASP A 673 10.23 22.83 5.57
C ASP A 673 11.55 23.44 6.09
N PRO A 674 12.08 23.00 7.25
CA PRO A 674 11.46 22.08 8.20
C PRO A 674 10.34 22.77 8.99
N LEU A 675 9.29 22.01 9.31
CA LEU A 675 8.32 22.34 10.36
C LEU A 675 8.75 21.61 11.66
N LYS A 676 8.86 22.36 12.75
CA LYS A 676 9.50 21.95 14.00
C LYS A 676 8.66 22.34 15.22
N CYS A 677 8.75 21.49 16.23
CA CYS A 677 8.14 21.64 17.55
C CYS A 677 9.26 22.03 18.50
N CYS A 678 9.16 23.21 19.13
CA CYS A 678 10.24 23.82 19.88
C CYS A 678 9.82 24.23 21.29
N SER A 679 10.75 24.18 22.23
CA SER A 679 10.55 24.57 23.63
C SER A 679 11.56 25.64 24.04
N HIS A 680 11.11 26.64 24.80
CA HIS A 680 11.96 27.69 25.36
C HIS A 680 12.61 27.24 26.66
N LEU A 681 13.94 27.26 26.72
CA LEU A 681 14.69 27.04 27.95
C LEU A 681 14.91 28.38 28.66
N GLY A 682 13.98 28.75 29.54
CA GLY A 682 14.01 30.03 30.27
C GLY A 682 15.26 30.27 31.14
N THR A 683 16.06 29.24 31.42
CA THR A 683 17.36 29.33 32.12
C THR A 683 18.54 29.69 31.21
N LEU A 684 18.41 29.54 29.88
CA LEU A 684 19.47 29.74 28.89
C LEU A 684 19.06 30.73 27.76
N ASP A 685 17.83 31.23 27.80
CA ASP A 685 17.13 31.94 26.70
C ASP A 685 17.24 31.25 25.32
N ALA A 686 17.30 29.91 25.35
CA ALA A 686 17.54 29.07 24.19
C ALA A 686 16.25 28.43 23.65
N HIS A 687 16.29 27.94 22.41
CA HIS A 687 15.21 27.15 21.81
C HIS A 687 15.72 25.76 21.44
N VAL A 688 15.16 24.72 22.07
CA VAL A 688 15.43 23.33 21.69
C VAL A 688 14.36 22.86 20.72
N THR A 689 14.75 22.16 19.66
CA THR A 689 13.81 21.41 18.80
C THR A 689 13.52 20.08 19.50
N GLU A 690 12.29 19.84 19.93
CA GLU A 690 11.88 18.53 20.46
C GLU A 690 11.57 17.54 19.32
N VAL A 691 10.81 17.98 18.32
CA VAL A 691 10.32 17.13 17.22
C VAL A 691 10.41 17.90 15.89
N SER A 692 10.65 17.18 14.79
CA SER A 692 10.46 17.68 13.43
C SER A 692 9.43 16.81 12.73
N LEU A 693 8.29 17.39 12.37
CA LEU A 693 7.10 16.63 11.97
C LEU A 693 7.32 15.76 10.72
N ARG A 694 8.04 16.29 9.71
CA ARG A 694 8.49 15.52 8.53
C ARG A 694 9.42 14.37 8.93
N SER A 695 10.39 14.64 9.81
CA SER A 695 11.34 13.62 10.27
C SER A 695 10.63 12.49 11.02
N GLU A 696 9.63 12.81 11.83
CA GLU A 696 8.93 11.85 12.67
C GLU A 696 7.93 10.99 11.88
N LEU A 697 7.24 11.56 10.88
CA LEU A 697 6.46 10.78 9.90
C LEU A 697 7.31 9.75 9.14
N LEU A 698 8.51 10.16 8.70
CA LEU A 698 9.44 9.29 7.96
C LEU A 698 10.01 8.19 8.85
N LYS A 699 10.49 8.51 10.06
CA LYS A 699 10.94 7.51 11.05
C LYS A 699 9.85 6.50 11.40
N SER A 700 8.61 6.98 11.56
CA SER A 700 7.45 6.15 11.92
C SER A 700 6.93 5.30 10.73
N GLN A 701 7.51 5.44 9.53
CA GLN A 701 7.07 4.77 8.29
C GLN A 701 5.62 5.11 7.90
N LEU A 702 5.15 6.30 8.29
CA LEU A 702 3.82 6.84 8.01
C LEU A 702 3.80 7.74 6.75
N ALA A 703 4.99 8.15 6.28
CA ALA A 703 5.19 8.90 5.03
C ALA A 703 6.40 8.38 4.24
N VAL A 704 6.47 8.78 2.98
CA VAL A 704 7.65 8.66 2.10
C VAL A 704 8.10 10.08 1.68
N ASP A 705 9.38 10.25 1.36
CA ASP A 705 9.93 11.54 0.88
C ASP A 705 9.41 11.90 -0.51
N ASN A 706 9.08 13.18 -0.72
CA ASN A 706 8.57 13.69 -2.01
C ASN A 706 9.35 14.94 -2.49
N PRO A 707 10.59 14.78 -3.00
CA PRO A 707 11.39 15.89 -3.51
C PRO A 707 10.83 16.55 -4.80
N LYS A 708 9.75 16.01 -5.39
CA LYS A 708 9.06 16.63 -6.54
C LYS A 708 8.08 17.73 -6.12
N HIS A 709 7.53 17.65 -4.91
CA HIS A 709 6.44 18.52 -4.43
C HIS A 709 6.75 20.01 -4.65
N VAL A 710 7.75 20.55 -3.95
CA VAL A 710 8.12 21.97 -4.04
C VAL A 710 8.60 22.34 -5.45
N LYS A 711 9.34 21.43 -6.11
CA LYS A 711 9.87 21.65 -7.46
C LYS A 711 8.76 21.88 -8.50
N ASN A 712 7.65 21.15 -8.41
CA ASN A 712 6.50 21.33 -9.29
C ASN A 712 5.74 22.63 -8.98
N LEU A 713 5.54 22.97 -7.69
CA LEU A 713 4.91 24.23 -7.29
C LEU A 713 5.70 25.45 -7.77
N LEU A 714 7.01 25.50 -7.52
CA LEU A 714 7.88 26.59 -8.00
C LEU A 714 7.87 26.70 -9.54
N LYS A 715 7.78 25.58 -10.26
CA LYS A 715 7.61 25.57 -11.72
C LYS A 715 6.28 26.21 -12.15
N MET A 716 5.17 25.93 -11.45
CA MET A 716 3.87 26.57 -11.72
C MET A 716 3.89 28.07 -11.41
N CYS A 717 4.50 28.50 -10.31
CA CYS A 717 4.65 29.92 -9.97
C CYS A 717 5.48 30.68 -11.02
N ARG A 718 6.58 30.09 -11.52
CA ARG A 718 7.38 30.65 -12.64
C ARG A 718 6.56 30.75 -13.94
N GLN A 719 5.72 29.76 -14.25
CA GLN A 719 4.81 29.81 -15.40
C GLN A 719 3.74 30.90 -15.27
N ALA A 720 3.33 31.24 -14.05
CA ALA A 720 2.40 32.32 -13.74
C ALA A 720 3.09 33.70 -13.57
N GLN A 721 4.39 33.80 -13.85
CA GLN A 721 5.20 35.03 -13.72
C GLN A 721 5.20 35.65 -12.30
N MET A 722 5.01 34.82 -11.27
CA MET A 722 5.06 35.25 -9.87
C MET A 722 6.45 35.77 -9.48
N GLN A 723 6.49 36.85 -8.70
CA GLN A 723 7.70 37.26 -7.98
C GLN A 723 7.90 36.32 -6.79
N ILE A 724 8.81 35.36 -6.92
CA ILE A 724 9.17 34.45 -5.83
C ILE A 724 10.46 34.97 -5.19
N GLU A 725 10.34 35.67 -4.06
CA GLU A 725 11.49 35.96 -3.18
C GLU A 725 11.92 34.68 -2.46
N THR A 726 12.53 33.75 -3.22
CA THR A 726 13.33 32.70 -2.61
C THR A 726 14.50 33.35 -1.89
N ASP A 727 14.55 33.18 -0.57
CA ASP A 727 15.78 33.22 0.23
C ASP A 727 16.94 32.60 -0.58
N LYS A 728 18.16 33.15 -0.51
CA LYS A 728 19.32 32.65 -1.28
C LYS A 728 19.75 31.22 -0.92
N SER A 729 19.08 30.59 0.06
CA SER A 729 19.15 29.16 0.39
C SER A 729 17.90 28.34 -0.01
N VAL A 730 16.88 28.98 -0.57
CA VAL A 730 15.68 28.39 -1.24
C VAL A 730 15.70 28.67 -2.74
N GLU A 731 16.72 29.39 -3.22
CA GLU A 731 17.38 28.99 -4.45
C GLU A 731 17.78 27.51 -4.29
N ILE A 732 16.89 26.61 -4.74
CA ILE A 732 17.30 25.39 -5.43
C ILE A 732 17.99 25.88 -6.70
N GLN A 733 19.20 26.41 -6.48
CA GLN A 733 20.30 26.26 -7.39
C GLN A 733 20.26 24.81 -7.85
N GLU A 734 20.65 24.61 -9.09
CA GLU A 734 21.49 23.46 -9.34
C GLU A 734 22.78 23.69 -8.52
N LYS A 735 22.70 23.27 -7.25
CA LYS A 735 23.45 22.09 -6.96
C LYS A 735 22.81 20.95 -7.79
N GLU A 736 23.30 20.55 -8.96
CA GLU A 736 24.74 20.24 -9.20
C GLU A 736 25.38 20.03 -7.84
N VAL A 737 25.00 18.92 -7.17
CA VAL A 737 25.73 18.43 -5.99
C VAL A 737 27.16 18.78 -6.31
N VAL A 738 27.76 19.69 -5.53
CA VAL A 738 29.11 20.19 -5.85
C VAL A 738 29.95 18.98 -5.57
N VAL A 739 30.05 18.14 -6.61
CA VAL A 739 30.80 16.92 -6.69
C VAL A 739 32.16 17.46 -6.35
N PRO A 740 32.64 17.21 -5.12
CA PRO A 740 33.96 17.65 -4.80
C PRO A 740 34.80 16.98 -5.89
N SER A 741 35.56 17.78 -6.62
CA SER A 741 36.24 17.28 -7.84
C SER A 741 37.20 16.14 -7.47
N THR A 742 37.59 16.10 -6.20
CA THR A 742 38.05 14.96 -5.41
C THR A 742 36.88 14.18 -4.75
N PRO A 743 36.81 12.85 -4.84
CA PRO A 743 35.82 12.06 -4.09
C PRO A 743 35.92 12.26 -2.57
N GLN A 744 34.85 11.95 -1.83
CA GLN A 744 34.84 12.04 -0.36
C GLN A 744 35.15 10.69 0.30
N TRP A 745 35.89 10.72 1.39
CA TRP A 745 36.09 9.60 2.31
C TRP A 745 35.03 9.60 3.42
N ALA A 746 34.72 8.42 3.97
CA ALA A 746 33.92 8.27 5.16
C ALA A 746 34.65 8.82 6.41
N PHE A 747 33.90 9.07 7.49
CA PHE A 747 34.44 9.66 8.73
C PHE A 747 33.77 9.07 9.98
N LEU A 748 34.56 8.98 11.05
CA LEU A 748 34.08 8.72 12.40
C LEU A 748 33.67 10.03 13.09
N SER A 749 32.60 9.96 13.88
CA SER A 749 32.20 10.98 14.86
C SER A 749 33.28 11.14 15.94
N LEU A 750 33.36 12.34 16.53
CA LEU A 750 34.13 12.59 17.75
C LEU A 750 33.38 12.14 19.00
N ASP A 751 32.05 12.11 18.94
CA ASP A 751 31.17 11.80 20.06
C ASP A 751 30.78 10.31 20.05
N ASP A 752 30.89 9.68 21.22
CA ASP A 752 30.54 8.29 21.57
C ASP A 752 31.24 7.14 20.79
N TYR A 753 31.10 5.92 21.34
CA TYR A 753 31.53 4.68 20.70
C TYR A 753 30.64 4.38 19.48
N GLN A 754 31.26 4.04 18.35
CA GLN A 754 30.59 3.75 17.09
C GLN A 754 30.81 2.30 16.66
N SER A 755 29.72 1.60 16.32
CA SER A 755 29.78 0.25 15.75
C SER A 755 30.37 0.27 14.35
N VAL A 756 31.37 -0.57 14.13
CA VAL A 756 32.12 -0.69 12.88
C VAL A 756 32.27 -2.14 12.46
N VAL A 757 32.58 -2.33 11.19
CA VAL A 757 33.08 -3.59 10.63
C VAL A 757 34.59 -3.41 10.49
N PHE A 758 35.38 -4.28 11.12
CA PHE A 758 36.81 -4.40 10.82
C PHE A 758 36.98 -4.93 9.39
N VAL A 759 38.00 -4.48 8.66
CA VAL A 759 38.17 -4.89 7.26
C VAL A 759 39.59 -5.39 6.96
N TYR A 760 40.61 -4.64 7.36
CA TYR A 760 42.01 -4.99 7.07
C TYR A 760 42.96 -4.32 8.06
N ALA A 761 44.05 -5.00 8.42
CA ALA A 761 45.15 -4.45 9.20
C ALA A 761 46.50 -4.76 8.55
N THR A 762 47.40 -3.77 8.52
CA THR A 762 48.82 -3.97 8.20
C THR A 762 49.68 -3.97 9.46
N ASP A 763 49.35 -3.11 10.43
CA ASP A 763 49.85 -3.14 11.81
C ASP A 763 48.87 -2.38 12.73
N PRO A 764 49.02 -2.43 14.08
CA PRO A 764 48.17 -1.67 15.01
C PRO A 764 48.15 -0.14 14.84
N TYR A 765 49.03 0.46 14.04
CA TYR A 765 49.02 1.88 13.62
C TYR A 765 48.47 2.12 12.20
N GLU A 766 48.15 1.08 11.45
CA GLU A 766 47.60 1.19 10.10
C GLU A 766 46.64 0.03 9.79
N PHE A 767 45.40 0.21 10.27
CA PHE A 767 44.26 -0.66 10.00
C PHE A 767 43.05 0.14 9.51
N PHE A 768 42.07 -0.56 8.93
CA PHE A 768 40.93 0.03 8.23
C PHE A 768 39.61 -0.52 8.76
N VAL A 769 38.65 0.39 8.97
CA VAL A 769 37.30 0.07 9.44
C VAL A 769 36.24 0.69 8.54
N ARG A 770 35.08 0.05 8.48
CA ARG A 770 33.85 0.53 7.83
C ARG A 770 32.79 0.86 8.88
N ARG A 771 32.01 1.93 8.71
CA ARG A 771 30.87 2.20 9.60
C ARG A 771 29.70 1.25 9.31
N TYR A 772 29.23 0.54 10.34
CA TYR A 772 28.15 -0.45 10.23
C TYR A 772 26.84 0.16 9.72
N ASP A 773 26.55 1.43 10.06
CA ASP A 773 25.38 2.19 9.59
C ASP A 773 25.19 2.19 8.06
N PHE A 774 26.29 2.11 7.31
CA PHE A 774 26.30 2.17 5.84
C PHE A 774 26.33 0.80 5.18
N ASP A 775 26.28 -0.29 5.95
CA ASP A 775 26.54 -1.63 5.40
C ASP A 775 25.51 -2.07 4.34
N LYS A 776 24.23 -1.83 4.59
CA LYS A 776 23.17 -2.02 3.59
C LYS A 776 23.39 -1.16 2.32
N CYS A 777 23.83 0.08 2.48
CA CYS A 777 24.09 1.01 1.36
C CYS A 777 25.31 0.61 0.54
N PHE A 778 26.31 -0.01 1.17
CA PHE A 778 27.47 -0.60 0.53
C PHE A 778 27.09 -1.86 -0.27
N HIS A 779 26.32 -2.79 0.31
CA HIS A 779 25.80 -3.94 -0.43
C HIS A 779 24.95 -3.53 -1.65
N GLU A 780 24.11 -2.48 -1.52
CA GLU A 780 23.36 -1.89 -2.65
C GLU A 780 24.25 -1.17 -3.68
N LEU A 781 25.48 -0.78 -3.33
CA LEU A 781 26.46 -0.23 -4.26
C LEU A 781 27.20 -1.35 -5.01
N VAL A 782 27.68 -2.38 -4.30
CA VAL A 782 28.35 -3.56 -4.89
C VAL A 782 27.42 -4.26 -5.90
N ALA A 783 26.13 -4.38 -5.59
CA ALA A 783 25.14 -4.93 -6.53
C ALA A 783 24.96 -4.08 -7.80
N GLU A 784 24.95 -2.74 -7.69
CA GLU A 784 24.92 -1.85 -8.86
C GLU A 784 26.22 -1.91 -9.68
N ILE A 785 27.37 -2.13 -9.03
CA ILE A 785 28.65 -2.33 -9.72
C ILE A 785 28.62 -3.63 -10.54
N GLN A 786 28.14 -4.75 -9.98
CA GLN A 786 28.04 -6.01 -10.74
C GLN A 786 27.11 -5.87 -11.94
N GLU A 787 25.96 -5.18 -11.79
CA GLU A 787 25.04 -4.94 -12.90
C GLU A 787 25.64 -4.02 -13.97
N TYR A 788 26.42 -3.02 -13.57
CA TYR A 788 27.12 -2.14 -14.51
C TYR A 788 28.21 -2.90 -15.30
N ILE A 789 28.99 -3.77 -14.66
CA ILE A 789 30.02 -4.58 -15.32
C ILE A 789 29.44 -5.52 -16.41
N LYS A 790 28.21 -6.04 -16.24
CA LYS A 790 27.52 -6.83 -17.28
C LYS A 790 27.36 -6.08 -18.61
N THR A 791 27.39 -4.74 -18.61
CA THR A 791 27.33 -3.94 -19.85
C THR A 791 28.63 -3.95 -20.66
N LYS A 792 29.71 -4.56 -20.13
CA LYS A 792 31.07 -4.60 -20.70
C LYS A 792 31.60 -3.21 -21.08
N PRO A 793 31.71 -2.28 -20.12
CA PRO A 793 32.20 -0.93 -20.38
C PRO A 793 33.66 -0.93 -20.85
N GLN A 794 34.00 -0.10 -21.83
CA GLN A 794 35.32 -0.04 -22.46
C GLN A 794 35.93 1.37 -22.38
N GLY A 795 37.24 1.47 -22.58
CA GLY A 795 37.94 2.76 -22.77
C GLY A 795 38.54 3.37 -21.50
N PHE A 796 38.86 2.56 -20.48
CA PHE A 796 39.68 3.04 -19.37
C PHE A 796 41.15 3.19 -19.78
N GLN A 797 41.84 4.20 -19.25
CA GLN A 797 43.29 4.33 -19.32
C GLN A 797 43.85 4.21 -17.90
N VAL A 798 44.80 3.28 -17.69
CA VAL A 798 45.41 3.04 -16.39
C VAL A 798 46.51 4.08 -16.14
N GLU A 799 46.27 4.99 -15.20
CA GLU A 799 47.23 5.99 -14.74
C GLU A 799 47.27 6.00 -13.20
N LYS A 800 48.43 6.26 -12.58
CA LYS A 800 48.59 6.28 -11.12
C LYS A 800 47.69 7.37 -10.50
N GLY A 801 46.86 6.98 -9.54
CA GLY A 801 45.83 7.81 -8.92
C GLY A 801 44.45 7.77 -9.60
N ALA A 802 44.30 7.13 -10.76
CA ALA A 802 43.01 7.05 -11.45
C ALA A 802 42.00 6.16 -10.69
N LEU A 803 40.73 6.57 -10.67
CA LEU A 803 39.62 5.79 -10.11
C LEU A 803 39.09 4.80 -11.15
N CYS A 804 38.82 3.58 -10.71
CA CYS A 804 38.37 2.47 -11.56
C CYS A 804 37.40 1.55 -10.82
N LEU A 805 36.86 0.58 -11.55
CA LEU A 805 36.35 -0.66 -10.98
C LEU A 805 37.43 -1.73 -11.18
N GLY A 806 37.82 -2.39 -10.11
CA GLY A 806 38.72 -3.53 -10.14
C GLY A 806 37.98 -4.79 -9.69
N LYS A 807 38.29 -5.93 -10.30
CA LYS A 807 37.87 -7.23 -9.77
C LYS A 807 38.82 -7.64 -8.65
N PHE A 808 38.29 -7.97 -7.49
CA PHE A 808 39.11 -8.43 -6.37
C PHE A 808 39.55 -9.90 -6.60
N PRO A 809 40.81 -10.30 -6.34
CA PRO A 809 41.28 -11.63 -6.71
C PRO A 809 40.63 -12.80 -5.96
N GLU A 810 40.25 -12.60 -4.70
CA GLU A 810 39.87 -13.68 -3.78
C GLU A 810 38.43 -14.16 -3.96
N ASP A 811 37.49 -13.22 -4.13
CA ASP A 811 36.06 -13.51 -4.33
C ASP A 811 35.61 -13.37 -5.80
N GLY A 812 36.43 -12.74 -6.65
CA GLY A 812 36.15 -12.46 -8.05
C GLY A 812 35.09 -11.38 -8.29
N VAL A 813 34.70 -10.62 -7.28
CA VAL A 813 33.65 -9.57 -7.33
C VAL A 813 34.27 -8.22 -7.70
N TRP A 814 33.49 -7.34 -8.36
CA TRP A 814 33.97 -6.03 -8.78
C TRP A 814 33.67 -4.94 -7.74
N TYR A 815 34.69 -4.16 -7.39
CA TYR A 815 34.63 -3.11 -6.36
C TYR A 815 35.20 -1.79 -6.86
N ARG A 816 34.99 -0.70 -6.10
CA ARG A 816 35.61 0.60 -6.40
C ARG A 816 37.07 0.58 -5.97
N ALA A 817 37.95 1.04 -6.86
CA ALA A 817 39.38 1.04 -6.62
C ALA A 817 40.08 2.29 -7.16
N ARG A 818 41.27 2.55 -6.65
CA ARG A 818 42.20 3.59 -7.13
C ARG A 818 43.51 2.93 -7.53
N VAL A 819 44.04 3.26 -8.71
CA VAL A 819 45.33 2.75 -9.19
C VAL A 819 46.44 3.28 -8.26
N ASN A 820 47.07 2.38 -7.52
CA ASN A 820 48.18 2.69 -6.62
C ASN A 820 49.52 2.67 -7.38
N GLU A 821 49.77 1.63 -8.18
CA GLU A 821 51.01 1.48 -8.96
C GLU A 821 50.75 0.63 -10.21
N ILE A 822 51.50 0.88 -11.28
CA ILE A 822 51.52 0.04 -12.47
C ILE A 822 52.77 -0.83 -12.37
N LEU A 823 52.59 -2.14 -12.35
CA LEU A 823 53.66 -3.12 -12.17
C LEU A 823 54.15 -3.64 -13.54
N GLU A 824 55.16 -4.51 -13.52
CA GLU A 824 55.61 -5.21 -14.72
C GLU A 824 54.58 -6.28 -15.16
N ASP A 825 54.77 -6.87 -16.34
CA ASP A 825 53.93 -7.95 -16.91
C ASP A 825 52.41 -7.71 -16.94
N LYS A 826 51.99 -6.44 -17.12
CA LYS A 826 50.60 -5.95 -17.17
C LYS A 826 49.82 -6.02 -15.85
N LEU A 827 50.47 -6.29 -14.73
CA LEU A 827 49.82 -6.23 -13.43
C LEU A 827 49.67 -4.78 -12.95
N VAL A 828 48.64 -4.52 -12.15
CA VAL A 828 48.35 -3.20 -11.59
C VAL A 828 48.02 -3.37 -10.12
N SER A 829 48.72 -2.64 -9.25
CA SER A 829 48.37 -2.52 -7.83
C SER A 829 47.18 -1.58 -7.71
N LEU A 830 46.07 -2.10 -7.18
CA LEU A 830 44.86 -1.35 -6.87
C LEU A 830 44.70 -1.23 -5.35
N PHE A 831 44.32 -0.04 -4.89
CA PHE A 831 43.82 0.21 -3.54
C PHE A 831 42.29 0.21 -3.57
N PHE A 832 41.62 -0.68 -2.84
CA PHE A 832 40.17 -0.79 -2.86
C PHE A 832 39.57 0.20 -1.86
N VAL A 833 39.03 1.30 -2.36
CA VAL A 833 38.69 2.50 -1.57
C VAL A 833 37.54 2.29 -0.58
N ASP A 834 36.83 1.16 -0.70
CA ASP A 834 35.79 0.76 0.25
C ASP A 834 36.26 -0.28 1.28
N HIS A 835 37.41 -0.94 1.05
CA HIS A 835 37.92 -2.03 1.89
C HIS A 835 39.18 -1.61 2.67
N GLY A 836 40.10 -0.85 2.05
CA GLY A 836 41.33 -0.37 2.69
C GLY A 836 42.55 -1.27 2.48
N ASP A 837 42.40 -2.31 1.67
CA ASP A 837 43.43 -3.26 1.26
C ASP A 837 43.99 -2.94 -0.14
N PHE A 838 45.04 -3.68 -0.51
CA PHE A 838 45.71 -3.58 -1.81
C PHE A 838 45.80 -4.95 -2.46
N ALA A 839 45.39 -5.06 -3.73
CA ALA A 839 45.60 -6.28 -4.51
C ALA A 839 46.25 -5.97 -5.87
N SER A 840 46.98 -6.95 -6.42
CA SER A 840 47.55 -6.88 -7.77
C SER A 840 46.64 -7.61 -8.75
N VAL A 841 46.11 -6.90 -9.74
CA VAL A 841 45.15 -7.43 -10.73
C VAL A 841 45.70 -7.37 -12.15
N SER A 842 45.15 -8.17 -13.06
CA SER A 842 45.40 -8.00 -14.50
C SER A 842 44.78 -6.70 -15.01
N ILE A 843 45.40 -6.06 -15.99
CA ILE A 843 44.78 -4.94 -16.72
C ILE A 843 43.43 -5.30 -17.39
N ASP A 844 43.21 -6.60 -17.67
CA ASP A 844 41.94 -7.11 -18.21
C ASP A 844 40.82 -7.21 -17.14
N ASP A 845 41.19 -7.18 -15.86
CA ASP A 845 40.30 -7.18 -14.69
C ASP A 845 40.05 -5.74 -14.14
N ILE A 846 40.23 -4.73 -15.00
CA ILE A 846 39.99 -3.30 -14.70
C ILE A 846 38.97 -2.70 -15.69
N ALA A 847 37.99 -1.97 -15.16
CA ALA A 847 36.93 -1.32 -15.91
C ALA A 847 36.78 0.16 -15.52
N PRO A 848 36.29 1.04 -16.43
CA PRO A 848 36.09 2.45 -16.10
C PRO A 848 34.92 2.61 -15.12
N ILE A 849 35.10 3.39 -14.05
CA ILE A 849 34.03 3.75 -13.12
C ILE A 849 33.28 5.00 -13.61
N THR A 850 31.99 5.10 -13.32
CA THR A 850 31.19 6.30 -13.62
C THR A 850 31.14 7.28 -12.45
N ASN A 851 31.01 8.58 -12.74
CA ASN A 851 30.78 9.61 -11.71
C ASN A 851 29.52 9.33 -10.85
N LYS A 852 28.55 8.55 -11.34
CA LYS A 852 27.41 8.07 -10.54
C LYS A 852 27.87 7.10 -9.45
N LEU A 853 28.72 6.11 -9.77
CA LEU A 853 29.22 5.11 -8.84
C LEU A 853 30.29 5.67 -7.88
N ILE A 854 31.09 6.64 -8.32
CA ILE A 854 31.99 7.41 -7.43
C ILE A 854 31.15 8.15 -6.38
N ASN A 855 30.14 8.91 -6.78
CA ASN A 855 29.42 9.82 -5.89
C ASN A 855 28.17 9.22 -5.21
N LYS A 856 27.85 7.93 -5.42
CA LYS A 856 26.70 7.26 -4.76
C LYS A 856 26.90 7.13 -3.24
N LEU A 857 28.14 6.98 -2.79
CA LEU A 857 28.53 6.76 -1.40
C LEU A 857 29.97 7.27 -1.19
N PRO A 858 30.33 7.89 -0.05
CA PRO A 858 31.73 8.16 0.26
C PRO A 858 32.57 6.87 0.22
N PHE A 859 33.86 6.97 -0.06
CA PHE A 859 34.80 5.85 0.03
C PHE A 859 34.83 5.32 1.45
N GLN A 860 34.53 4.03 1.62
CA GLN A 860 34.06 3.47 2.88
C GLN A 860 35.16 3.03 3.85
N ALA A 861 36.40 2.83 3.39
CA ALA A 861 37.51 2.51 4.25
C ALA A 861 37.95 3.75 5.05
N ILE A 862 37.93 3.65 6.39
CA ILE A 862 38.41 4.69 7.29
C ILE A 862 39.73 4.23 7.90
N GLU A 863 40.78 5.04 7.73
CA GLU A 863 42.13 4.73 8.21
C GLU A 863 42.26 5.02 9.72
N CYS A 864 42.70 4.01 10.46
CA CYS A 864 42.76 3.99 11.92
C CYS A 864 44.12 3.55 12.46
N SER A 865 44.33 3.81 13.75
CA SER A 865 45.52 3.51 14.54
C SER A 865 45.12 3.38 16.01
N LEU A 866 45.70 2.45 16.77
CA LEU A 866 45.37 2.27 18.19
C LEU A 866 46.02 3.36 19.05
N PHE A 867 45.19 4.02 19.85
CA PHE A 867 45.63 5.06 20.77
C PHE A 867 46.38 4.48 21.98
N GLY A 868 47.53 5.05 22.35
CA GLY A 868 48.18 4.79 23.65
C GLY A 868 49.01 3.50 23.79
N VAL A 869 49.26 2.77 22.70
CA VAL A 869 50.14 1.58 22.66
C VAL A 869 51.34 1.78 21.72
N LYS A 870 52.45 1.08 21.99
CA LYS A 870 53.69 1.06 21.19
C LYS A 870 54.24 -0.37 21.04
N PRO A 871 55.04 -0.68 20.01
CA PRO A 871 55.72 -1.97 19.91
C PRO A 871 56.71 -2.21 21.06
N THR A 872 57.08 -3.46 21.31
CA THR A 872 58.04 -3.83 22.36
C THR A 872 59.50 -3.59 21.99
N ASP A 873 59.90 -3.85 20.74
CA ASP A 873 61.29 -3.80 20.27
C ASP A 873 61.57 -2.59 19.33
N GLY A 874 61.00 -1.42 19.66
CA GLY A 874 61.25 -0.14 18.99
C GLY A 874 60.04 0.38 18.22
N ASP A 875 60.27 0.95 17.03
CA ASP A 875 59.23 1.59 16.20
C ASP A 875 58.57 0.62 15.20
N ILE A 876 58.71 -0.71 15.38
CA ILE A 876 58.25 -1.75 14.44
C ILE A 876 57.39 -2.78 15.17
N TRP A 877 56.18 -3.02 14.67
CA TRP A 877 55.27 -4.07 15.16
C TRP A 877 55.68 -5.47 14.66
N CYS A 878 55.35 -6.50 15.43
CA CYS A 878 55.55 -7.91 15.07
C CYS A 878 54.28 -8.51 14.45
N GLU A 879 54.42 -9.61 13.71
CA GLU A 879 53.31 -10.29 13.01
C GLU A 879 52.23 -10.77 14.00
N ASP A 880 52.63 -11.34 15.14
CA ASP A 880 51.75 -11.70 16.28
C ASP A 880 50.81 -10.55 16.73
N ALA A 881 51.21 -9.29 16.55
CA ALA A 881 50.42 -8.10 16.92
C ALA A 881 49.36 -7.73 15.87
N ILE A 882 49.53 -8.20 14.63
CA ILE A 882 48.57 -8.08 13.53
C ILE A 882 47.48 -9.15 13.70
N ASP A 883 47.87 -10.39 13.98
CA ASP A 883 46.99 -11.55 14.11
C ASP A 883 45.85 -11.33 15.13
N ILE A 884 46.08 -10.55 16.18
CA ILE A 884 45.05 -10.15 17.17
C ILE A 884 43.83 -9.48 16.53
N PHE A 885 43.97 -8.80 15.39
CA PHE A 885 42.82 -8.20 14.70
C PHE A 885 41.95 -9.25 13.98
N TYR A 886 42.50 -10.44 13.72
CA TYR A 886 41.87 -11.58 13.04
C TYR A 886 41.54 -12.75 13.99
N ASP A 887 41.99 -12.71 15.25
CA ASP A 887 41.72 -13.69 16.33
C ASP A 887 40.21 -13.85 16.70
N PHE A 888 39.30 -13.04 16.14
CA PHE A 888 37.88 -12.95 16.55
C PHE A 888 36.91 -13.48 15.47
N GLU A 889 35.92 -14.26 15.90
CA GLU A 889 34.86 -14.82 15.01
C GLU A 889 33.86 -13.76 14.50
N ASP A 890 33.15 -14.05 13.40
CA ASP A 890 32.07 -13.22 12.82
C ASP A 890 30.93 -12.84 13.80
N SER A 891 30.82 -13.53 14.94
CA SER A 891 29.84 -13.22 15.99
C SER A 891 30.21 -12.02 16.87
N PHE A 892 31.46 -11.56 16.82
CA PHE A 892 31.94 -10.43 17.61
C PHE A 892 31.63 -9.09 16.94
N SER A 893 31.40 -8.06 17.76
CA SER A 893 31.04 -6.71 17.29
C SER A 893 32.13 -5.70 17.62
N TYR A 894 32.71 -5.09 16.58
CA TYR A 894 33.76 -4.06 16.74
C TYR A 894 33.13 -2.69 17.00
N HIS A 895 33.69 -1.99 17.99
CA HIS A 895 33.31 -0.65 18.38
C HIS A 895 34.56 0.22 18.52
N VAL A 896 34.54 1.42 17.92
CA VAL A 896 35.65 2.38 18.03
C VAL A 896 35.18 3.68 18.68
N LYS A 897 36.02 4.23 19.56
CA LYS A 897 35.91 5.60 20.04
C LYS A 897 37.11 6.40 19.56
N VAL A 898 36.88 7.59 19.02
CA VAL A 898 37.96 8.48 18.56
C VAL A 898 38.59 9.19 19.75
N CYS A 899 39.91 9.10 19.84
CA CYS A 899 40.72 9.79 20.86
C CYS A 899 41.43 11.02 20.26
N GLU A 900 41.99 10.89 19.05
CA GLU A 900 42.60 11.99 18.30
C GLU A 900 42.35 11.85 16.79
N VAL A 901 42.33 12.98 16.08
CA VAL A 901 42.12 13.05 14.62
C VAL A 901 43.34 13.67 13.97
N LEU A 902 44.06 12.87 13.20
CA LEU A 902 45.26 13.28 12.47
C LEU A 902 44.86 13.87 11.11
N GLU A 903 45.57 14.91 10.66
CA GLU A 903 45.10 15.78 9.58
C GLU A 903 45.04 15.11 8.19
N GLN A 904 45.81 14.04 7.95
CA GLN A 904 45.78 13.29 6.69
C GLN A 904 46.15 11.80 6.90
N GLY A 905 45.49 10.92 6.14
CA GLY A 905 45.85 9.50 6.03
C GLY A 905 47.06 9.24 5.11
N ARG A 906 47.67 8.07 5.27
CA ARG A 906 48.78 7.58 4.43
C ARG A 906 48.25 6.93 3.14
N CYS A 907 47.19 6.14 3.28
CA CYS A 907 46.58 5.38 2.18
C CYS A 907 45.29 6.06 1.72
N THR A 908 44.52 6.63 2.65
CA THR A 908 43.33 7.43 2.34
C THR A 908 43.70 8.90 2.14
N ASP A 909 43.07 9.59 1.18
CA ASP A 909 43.15 11.06 1.07
C ASP A 909 42.23 11.76 2.10
N GLY A 910 41.79 11.01 3.11
CA GLY A 910 40.91 11.44 4.19
C GLY A 910 41.71 11.74 5.46
N LYS A 911 41.03 11.63 6.60
CA LYS A 911 41.62 11.79 7.93
C LYS A 911 41.98 10.42 8.50
N LYS A 912 43.10 10.35 9.22
CA LYS A 912 43.46 9.17 10.03
C LYS A 912 42.99 9.38 11.47
N TYR A 913 42.48 8.32 12.08
CA TYR A 913 41.92 8.38 13.43
C TYR A 913 42.78 7.56 14.40
N GLN A 914 43.19 8.16 15.52
CA GLN A 914 43.62 7.40 16.69
C GLN A 914 42.40 7.03 17.52
N VAL A 915 42.22 5.73 17.74
CA VAL A 915 41.01 5.18 18.35
C VAL A 915 41.34 4.23 19.51
N LEU A 916 40.45 4.17 20.49
CA LEU A 916 40.29 2.99 21.34
C LEU A 916 39.37 2.02 20.59
N CYS A 917 39.88 0.82 20.29
CA CYS A 917 39.10 -0.25 19.67
C CYS A 917 38.69 -1.29 20.71
N VAL A 918 37.40 -1.61 20.71
CA VAL A 918 36.74 -2.52 21.64
C VAL A 918 36.00 -3.58 20.83
N VAL A 919 36.19 -4.83 21.20
CA VAL A 919 35.45 -5.97 20.65
C VAL A 919 34.47 -6.47 21.71
N THR A 920 33.22 -6.70 21.33
CA THR A 920 32.15 -7.14 22.24
C THR A 920 31.39 -8.34 21.72
N ASP A 921 31.21 -9.35 22.56
CA ASP A 921 30.21 -10.41 22.38
C ASP A 921 29.01 -10.19 23.32
N THR A 922 28.26 -11.26 23.64
CA THR A 922 27.09 -11.20 24.51
C THR A 922 27.38 -11.24 26.02
N GLN A 923 28.65 -11.40 26.43
CA GLN A 923 29.07 -11.62 27.82
C GLN A 923 30.34 -10.85 28.23
N GLN A 924 31.23 -10.49 27.30
CA GLN A 924 32.52 -9.85 27.57
C GLN A 924 32.76 -8.60 26.70
N LYS A 925 33.45 -7.62 27.30
CA LYS A 925 33.98 -6.42 26.63
C LYS A 925 35.50 -6.50 26.63
N ILE A 926 36.09 -6.60 25.44
CA ILE A 926 37.52 -6.75 25.21
C ILE A 926 38.06 -5.45 24.63
N VAL A 927 39.15 -4.90 25.16
CA VAL A 927 39.87 -3.76 24.56
C VAL A 927 41.12 -4.30 23.87
N LEU A 928 41.31 -4.03 22.58
CA LEU A 928 42.45 -4.60 21.83
C LEU A 928 43.81 -4.19 22.42
N ASN A 929 43.89 -2.96 22.94
CA ASN A 929 45.05 -2.43 23.66
C ASN A 929 45.49 -3.34 24.82
N ASP A 930 44.54 -3.87 25.59
CA ASP A 930 44.84 -4.63 26.79
C ASP A 930 45.36 -6.03 26.42
N ILE A 931 44.77 -6.70 25.41
CA ILE A 931 45.30 -7.97 24.87
C ILE A 931 46.72 -7.81 24.33
N LEU A 932 46.98 -6.74 23.57
CA LEU A 932 48.31 -6.45 23.02
C LEU A 932 49.37 -6.30 24.14
N VAL A 933 49.02 -5.64 25.25
CA VAL A 933 49.91 -5.48 26.41
C VAL A 933 50.03 -6.77 27.23
N GLU A 934 48.94 -7.53 27.43
CA GLU A 934 48.95 -8.79 28.17
C GLU A 934 49.73 -9.91 27.46
N LYS A 935 49.55 -10.07 26.14
CA LYS A 935 50.36 -10.96 25.30
C LYS A 935 51.82 -10.49 25.17
N LYS A 936 52.17 -9.28 25.68
CA LYS A 936 53.50 -8.63 25.60
C LYS A 936 53.96 -8.30 24.18
N LEU A 937 53.02 -7.93 23.33
CA LEU A 937 53.24 -7.51 21.95
C LEU A 937 53.22 -5.97 21.83
N ALA A 938 52.68 -5.29 22.85
CA ALA A 938 52.76 -3.85 23.03
C ALA A 938 53.28 -3.43 24.43
N VAL A 939 53.76 -2.20 24.51
CA VAL A 939 53.97 -1.41 25.72
C VAL A 939 52.92 -0.30 25.77
N SER A 940 52.29 -0.06 26.93
CA SER A 940 51.40 1.08 27.12
C SER A 940 52.19 2.37 27.26
N ASP A 941 51.88 3.37 26.42
CA ASP A 941 52.56 4.66 26.39
C ASP A 941 51.90 5.69 27.32
N ASN A 942 50.63 5.47 27.71
CA ASN A 942 49.84 6.49 28.43
C ASN A 942 48.76 5.92 29.36
N MET A 943 49.21 5.20 30.41
CA MET A 943 48.38 4.47 31.39
C MET A 943 47.26 5.26 32.10
N ASN A 944 47.29 6.59 32.09
CA ASN A 944 46.31 7.43 32.80
C ASN A 944 45.03 7.67 31.99
N LEU A 945 45.13 7.90 30.67
CA LEU A 945 43.97 8.24 29.83
C LEU A 945 43.07 7.02 29.54
N ILE A 946 43.66 5.84 29.34
CA ILE A 946 42.91 4.61 29.06
C ILE A 946 41.98 4.23 30.23
N ARG A 947 42.32 4.63 31.47
CA ARG A 947 41.58 4.25 32.68
C ARG A 947 40.46 5.21 33.08
N GLU A 948 40.48 6.47 32.66
CA GLU A 948 39.37 7.41 32.91
C GLU A 948 38.21 7.24 31.92
N GLU A 949 38.43 6.61 30.76
CA GLU A 949 37.40 6.42 29.72
C GLU A 949 36.68 5.05 29.75
N VAL A 950 37.02 4.19 30.73
CA VAL A 950 36.48 2.81 30.85
C VAL A 950 35.82 2.58 32.23
N ASP A 951 35.16 3.60 32.79
CA ASP A 951 34.25 3.43 33.92
C ASP A 951 32.82 3.10 33.44
N ILE A 952 32.62 1.83 33.07
CA ILE A 952 31.30 1.23 32.87
C ILE A 952 31.12 0.20 33.96
N LYS A 953 30.12 0.41 34.82
CA LYS A 953 29.93 -0.37 36.06
C LYS A 953 29.85 -1.87 35.79
N PRO A 954 30.65 -2.71 36.48
CA PRO A 954 30.34 -4.13 36.57
C PRO A 954 28.99 -4.31 37.30
N VAL A 955 28.30 -5.41 36.99
CA VAL A 955 27.20 -5.90 37.82
C VAL A 955 27.83 -6.91 38.78
N ASP A 956 27.83 -6.57 40.07
CA ASP A 956 28.56 -7.34 41.08
C ASP A 956 28.09 -8.80 41.15
N SER A 957 29.05 -9.71 41.06
CA SER A 957 28.86 -11.15 41.26
C SER A 957 29.48 -11.55 42.61
N ASP A 958 28.68 -11.52 43.68
CA ASP A 958 29.03 -12.09 44.99
C ASP A 958 27.79 -12.77 45.59
N ASP A 959 27.84 -14.11 45.63
CA ASP A 959 27.61 -14.95 46.82
C ASP A 959 27.60 -16.43 46.40
N GLU A 960 28.68 -17.16 46.74
CA GLU A 960 28.68 -18.62 46.64
C GLU A 960 27.73 -19.22 47.67
N ILE A 961 26.75 -20.02 47.23
CA ILE A 961 25.93 -20.85 48.14
C ILE A 961 25.92 -22.30 47.64
N GLU A 962 26.25 -23.22 48.55
CA GLU A 962 26.40 -24.65 48.29
C GLU A 962 25.08 -25.33 47.86
N ILE A 963 25.20 -26.38 47.05
CA ILE A 963 24.05 -27.15 46.56
C ILE A 963 23.56 -28.13 47.63
N GLU A 964 22.49 -27.80 48.35
CA GLU A 964 21.62 -28.81 48.96
C GLU A 964 20.60 -29.33 47.92
N GLU A 965 20.84 -30.53 47.37
CA GLU A 965 19.82 -31.23 46.59
C GLU A 965 18.60 -31.58 47.47
N LYS A 966 17.39 -31.18 47.03
CA LYS A 966 16.13 -31.69 47.57
C LYS A 966 15.26 -32.32 46.48
N SER A 967 15.70 -33.49 46.02
CA SER A 967 14.82 -34.46 45.36
C SER A 967 13.93 -35.18 46.39
N HIS A 968 12.74 -35.62 45.96
CA HIS A 968 11.79 -36.35 46.81
C HIS A 968 11.26 -37.60 46.08
N VAL A 969 12.04 -38.69 46.14
CA VAL A 969 11.59 -40.04 45.76
C VAL A 969 12.13 -41.05 46.79
N VAL A 970 11.36 -42.10 47.09
CA VAL A 970 11.72 -43.12 48.09
C VAL A 970 12.58 -44.22 47.44
N LYS A 971 13.85 -44.28 47.87
CA LYS A 971 14.81 -45.41 48.04
C LYS A 971 14.41 -46.82 47.52
N LEU A 972 15.31 -47.67 47.01
CA LEU A 972 16.79 -47.72 47.11
C LEU A 972 17.42 -48.64 46.02
N SER A 973 18.76 -48.70 46.00
CA SER A 973 19.68 -49.66 45.33
C SER A 973 19.96 -49.47 43.82
N ASP A 974 21.20 -49.63 43.32
CA ASP A 974 22.51 -49.55 44.02
C ASP A 974 23.70 -49.30 43.07
N VAL A 975 24.76 -48.68 43.62
CA VAL A 975 26.21 -48.80 43.28
C VAL A 975 26.69 -48.64 41.82
N CYS A 976 27.27 -47.46 41.58
CA CYS A 976 28.57 -47.17 40.91
C CYS A 976 29.05 -47.95 39.66
N LYS A 977 29.48 -47.20 38.64
CA LYS A 977 30.89 -47.04 38.14
C LYS A 977 30.90 -46.46 36.70
N GLU A 978 31.91 -45.80 36.14
CA GLU A 978 33.13 -45.04 36.53
C GLU A 978 33.85 -44.73 35.19
N ILE A 979 34.70 -43.69 35.12
CA ILE A 979 35.78 -43.51 34.11
C ILE A 979 35.40 -42.99 32.68
N LYS A 980 36.23 -42.05 32.17
CA LYS A 980 36.31 -41.45 30.80
C LYS A 980 37.56 -42.03 30.06
N PRO A 981 38.14 -41.46 28.99
CA PRO A 981 37.66 -40.62 27.87
C PRO A 981 38.06 -41.29 26.51
N SER A 982 38.53 -40.52 25.53
CA SER A 982 39.44 -40.89 24.40
C SER A 982 38.89 -41.76 23.24
N ASP A 983 39.29 -41.59 21.97
CA ASP A 983 40.05 -40.50 21.29
C ASP A 983 39.95 -40.65 19.74
N LEU A 984 40.47 -39.63 19.03
CA LEU A 984 41.09 -39.65 17.68
C LEU A 984 40.25 -39.62 16.37
N GLU A 985 40.78 -38.81 15.46
CA GLU A 985 40.42 -38.50 14.05
C GLU A 985 41.21 -39.43 13.07
N PRO A 986 41.53 -39.07 11.80
CA PRO A 986 40.71 -38.68 10.63
C PRO A 986 41.03 -39.56 9.37
N SER A 987 40.37 -39.32 8.21
CA SER A 987 40.95 -39.56 6.84
C SER A 987 40.10 -39.07 5.64
N ILE A 988 40.37 -37.84 5.19
CA ILE A 988 40.88 -37.42 3.86
C ILE A 988 40.51 -38.20 2.55
N GLU A 989 40.19 -37.44 1.49
CA GLU A 989 40.15 -37.72 0.01
C GLU A 989 39.17 -38.78 -0.55
N SER A 990 38.49 -38.58 -1.69
CA SER A 990 38.99 -38.08 -2.99
C SER A 990 38.02 -37.22 -3.82
N GLU A 991 38.51 -36.71 -4.96
CA GLU A 991 37.80 -35.92 -5.99
C GLU A 991 37.01 -36.80 -6.99
N ASP A 992 36.06 -36.20 -7.73
CA ASP A 992 35.82 -36.40 -9.18
C ASP A 992 34.79 -35.36 -9.70
N GLU A 993 34.95 -34.89 -10.94
CA GLU A 993 34.05 -33.93 -11.61
C GLU A 993 33.07 -34.63 -12.58
N GLU A 994 31.80 -34.21 -12.65
CA GLU A 994 30.93 -34.49 -13.81
C GLU A 994 30.15 -33.25 -14.30
N GLU A 995 30.14 -33.09 -15.62
CA GLU A 995 29.61 -31.97 -16.39
C GLU A 995 28.11 -32.13 -16.69
N TYR A 996 27.31 -31.06 -16.53
CA TYR A 996 25.86 -31.10 -16.80
C TYR A 996 25.37 -30.02 -17.77
N ASP A 997 24.76 -30.47 -18.87
CA ASP A 997 24.13 -29.63 -19.91
C ASP A 997 23.05 -28.68 -19.36
N VAL A 998 23.19 -27.37 -19.64
CA VAL A 998 22.20 -26.36 -19.28
C VAL A 998 21.04 -26.34 -20.29
N VAL A 999 20.01 -27.14 -20.01
CA VAL A 999 18.72 -27.03 -20.71
C VAL A 999 18.07 -25.68 -20.40
N MET A 1000 18.00 -24.79 -21.39
CA MET A 1000 17.30 -23.50 -21.26
C MET A 1000 15.80 -23.70 -20.98
N ASP A 1001 15.31 -23.22 -19.84
CA ASP A 1001 13.89 -23.37 -19.47
C ASP A 1001 12.95 -22.41 -20.23
N SER A 1002 11.86 -23.01 -20.70
CA SER A 1002 10.67 -22.41 -21.31
C SER A 1002 10.02 -21.25 -20.55
N THR A 1003 10.23 -21.13 -19.22
CA THR A 1003 9.57 -20.13 -18.37
C THR A 1003 9.86 -18.68 -18.79
N ASP A 1004 11.08 -18.39 -19.26
CA ASP A 1004 11.50 -17.02 -19.59
C ASP A 1004 10.85 -16.49 -20.89
N GLU A 1005 10.57 -17.37 -21.87
CA GLU A 1005 9.84 -16.96 -23.08
C GLU A 1005 8.37 -16.65 -22.78
N PHE A 1006 7.74 -17.40 -21.86
CA PHE A 1006 6.39 -17.13 -21.39
C PHE A 1006 6.27 -15.76 -20.71
N ILE A 1007 7.25 -15.38 -19.87
CA ILE A 1007 7.28 -14.08 -19.19
C ILE A 1007 7.45 -12.93 -20.19
N LYS A 1008 8.31 -13.10 -21.22
CA LYS A 1008 8.50 -12.09 -22.27
C LYS A 1008 7.25 -11.91 -23.14
N ARG A 1009 6.56 -13.00 -23.50
CA ARG A 1009 5.28 -12.96 -24.23
C ARG A 1009 4.16 -12.30 -23.43
N MET A 1010 4.12 -12.46 -22.11
CA MET A 1010 3.11 -11.83 -21.25
C MET A 1010 3.16 -10.28 -21.28
N LEU A 1011 4.28 -9.67 -21.66
CA LEU A 1011 4.57 -8.24 -21.39
C LEU A 1011 5.04 -7.39 -22.58
N GLY A 1012 5.06 -7.94 -23.80
CA GLY A 1012 5.11 -7.13 -25.02
C GLY A 1012 6.39 -6.34 -25.30
N LEU A 1013 7.54 -6.71 -24.72
CA LEU A 1013 8.83 -6.11 -25.06
C LEU A 1013 9.36 -6.64 -26.40
N ASN A 1014 8.88 -6.08 -27.51
CA ASN A 1014 9.49 -6.25 -28.83
C ASN A 1014 9.33 -4.99 -29.70
N LYS A 1015 10.45 -4.41 -30.16
CA LYS A 1015 10.47 -3.41 -31.23
C LYS A 1015 10.72 -4.10 -32.57
N LEU A 1016 9.81 -3.88 -33.52
CA LEU A 1016 9.97 -3.99 -34.98
C LEU A 1016 11.18 -4.79 -35.51
N ALA A 1017 10.94 -6.04 -35.90
CA ALA A 1017 11.78 -6.79 -36.85
C ALA A 1017 10.86 -7.54 -37.85
N GLN A 1018 11.43 -7.99 -38.98
CA GLN A 1018 10.65 -8.32 -40.20
C GLN A 1018 10.25 -9.81 -40.35
N ILE A 1019 9.28 -10.04 -41.22
CA ILE A 1019 8.73 -11.34 -41.59
C ILE A 1019 9.75 -12.16 -42.41
N VAL A 1020 10.07 -13.38 -41.95
CA VAL A 1020 10.56 -14.48 -42.78
C VAL A 1020 9.92 -15.79 -42.29
N SER A 1021 9.50 -16.67 -43.20
CA SER A 1021 8.90 -17.98 -42.88
C SER A 1021 9.81 -19.13 -43.31
N PRO A 1022 10.11 -20.12 -42.45
CA PRO A 1022 10.72 -21.39 -42.84
C PRO A 1022 9.65 -22.44 -43.20
N PRO A 1023 9.99 -23.48 -43.99
CA PRO A 1023 9.01 -24.38 -44.62
C PRO A 1023 8.65 -25.64 -43.81
N SER A 1024 7.64 -26.36 -44.30
CA SER A 1024 7.15 -27.64 -43.77
C SER A 1024 8.06 -28.83 -44.05
N VAL A 1025 8.15 -29.73 -43.06
CA VAL A 1025 8.55 -31.15 -43.22
C VAL A 1025 7.55 -32.00 -42.43
N ALA A 1026 7.27 -33.22 -42.87
CA ALA A 1026 6.15 -34.03 -42.40
C ALA A 1026 6.57 -35.37 -41.78
N THR A 1027 5.70 -35.90 -40.90
CA THR A 1027 5.48 -37.33 -40.59
C THR A 1027 6.68 -38.24 -40.26
N THR A 1028 6.62 -38.92 -39.10
CA THR A 1028 6.46 -40.39 -39.11
C THR A 1028 5.89 -40.94 -37.79
N SER A 1029 5.41 -42.18 -37.88
CA SER A 1029 4.50 -42.94 -37.01
C SER A 1029 5.04 -43.47 -35.66
N LEU A 1030 4.07 -43.81 -34.78
CA LEU A 1030 4.17 -44.78 -33.67
C LEU A 1030 4.72 -46.16 -34.12
N PRO A 1031 5.12 -47.01 -33.15
CA PRO A 1031 4.30 -48.21 -32.87
C PRO A 1031 3.94 -48.38 -31.38
N ALA A 1032 3.34 -49.53 -31.01
CA ALA A 1032 2.47 -49.68 -29.83
C ALA A 1032 2.93 -50.73 -28.77
N LEU A 1033 2.09 -50.86 -27.73
CA LEU A 1033 2.13 -51.79 -26.59
C LEU A 1033 2.45 -53.26 -26.94
N PRO A 1034 2.91 -54.05 -25.94
CA PRO A 1034 2.02 -55.12 -25.45
C PRO A 1034 1.97 -55.31 -23.90
N ALA A 1035 1.03 -56.15 -23.48
CA ALA A 1035 0.87 -56.81 -22.18
C ALA A 1035 0.42 -58.29 -22.48
N PRO A 1036 0.15 -59.22 -21.52
CA PRO A 1036 0.09 -59.10 -20.06
C PRO A 1036 0.67 -60.31 -19.24
N ASP A 1037 0.39 -60.33 -17.92
CA ASP A 1037 0.04 -61.48 -17.05
C ASP A 1037 1.05 -62.43 -16.32
N THR A 1038 0.79 -62.56 -15.00
CA THR A 1038 0.74 -63.76 -14.11
C THR A 1038 1.89 -64.33 -13.23
N THR A 1039 1.48 -64.67 -11.99
CA THR A 1039 1.88 -65.79 -11.06
C THR A 1039 3.16 -65.79 -10.19
N LEU A 1040 2.98 -65.40 -8.91
CA LEU A 1040 3.11 -66.18 -7.65
C LEU A 1040 4.19 -67.27 -7.38
N ASN A 1041 4.76 -67.16 -6.15
CA ASN A 1041 5.16 -68.19 -5.18
C ASN A 1041 6.38 -69.13 -5.38
N HIS A 1042 7.32 -69.05 -4.42
CA HIS A 1042 7.77 -70.09 -3.46
C HIS A 1042 9.27 -69.94 -3.10
N ILE A 1043 9.84 -70.34 -1.96
CA ILE A 1043 9.47 -70.45 -0.53
C ILE A 1043 10.74 -70.96 0.19
N SER A 1044 11.20 -70.27 1.26
CA SER A 1044 11.94 -70.86 2.42
C SER A 1044 13.38 -71.44 2.23
N THR A 1045 14.10 -71.98 3.24
CA THR A 1045 13.77 -72.32 4.66
C THR A 1045 15.00 -72.29 5.60
N ILE A 1046 14.75 -72.26 6.93
CA ILE A 1046 15.55 -72.89 8.03
C ILE A 1046 16.90 -72.24 8.41
N SER A 1047 17.30 -72.03 9.68
CA SER A 1047 16.63 -72.08 11.01
C SER A 1047 17.55 -71.39 12.07
N SER A 1048 17.53 -71.51 13.42
CA SER A 1048 16.79 -72.29 14.45
C SER A 1048 17.15 -71.83 15.89
N VAL A 1049 16.16 -71.79 16.82
CA VAL A 1049 16.15 -72.39 18.20
C VAL A 1049 17.27 -72.01 19.21
N SER A 1050 17.05 -71.67 20.50
CA SER A 1050 15.90 -71.82 21.44
C SER A 1050 15.83 -70.62 22.43
N SER A 1051 14.87 -70.43 23.35
CA SER A 1051 13.60 -71.14 23.69
C SER A 1051 12.67 -70.25 24.53
N ASP A 1052 11.40 -70.19 24.13
CA ASP A 1052 10.16 -70.34 24.93
C ASP A 1052 9.82 -69.45 26.16
N CYS A 1053 8.54 -69.17 26.49
CA CYS A 1053 7.33 -68.82 25.71
C CYS A 1053 6.12 -68.68 26.67
N ILE A 1054 5.44 -67.52 26.70
CA ILE A 1054 4.01 -67.39 27.05
C ILE A 1054 3.36 -66.41 26.05
N THR A 1055 2.06 -66.57 25.79
CA THR A 1055 1.39 -66.22 24.52
C THR A 1055 0.34 -65.11 24.60
N ALA A 1056 -0.13 -64.69 23.41
CA ALA A 1056 -1.43 -64.06 23.09
C ALA A 1056 -1.48 -62.52 23.01
N GLU A 1057 -0.92 -61.99 21.91
CA GLU A 1057 -1.36 -60.71 21.36
C GLU A 1057 -2.64 -60.89 20.52
N GLU A 1058 -3.82 -60.64 21.10
CA GLU A 1058 -4.91 -60.05 20.33
C GLU A 1058 -5.86 -59.22 21.24
N ARG A 1059 -6.00 -57.94 20.90
CA ARG A 1059 -7.09 -57.03 21.31
C ARG A 1059 -7.37 -56.87 22.81
N ILE A 1060 -6.72 -55.88 23.40
CA ILE A 1060 -7.49 -54.88 24.17
C ILE A 1060 -8.13 -53.92 23.14
N PRO A 1061 -9.40 -53.47 23.31
CA PRO A 1061 -10.05 -52.51 22.41
C PRO A 1061 -9.31 -51.15 22.38
N PRO A 1062 -9.67 -50.20 21.49
CA PRO A 1062 -9.26 -48.82 21.71
C PRO A 1062 -9.68 -48.38 23.12
N LEU A 1063 -8.73 -47.88 23.91
CA LEU A 1063 -9.03 -47.24 25.18
C LEU A 1063 -9.72 -45.91 24.90
N ALA A 1064 -11.04 -45.98 24.75
CA ALA A 1064 -11.96 -44.85 24.75
C ALA A 1064 -12.11 -44.27 26.17
N SER A 1065 -10.99 -44.04 26.86
CA SER A 1065 -10.89 -42.85 27.69
C SER A 1065 -11.04 -41.66 26.73
N TYR A 1066 -12.13 -40.91 26.86
CA TYR A 1066 -12.34 -39.68 26.10
C TYR A 1066 -11.40 -38.59 26.60
N VAL A 1067 -10.11 -38.72 26.29
CA VAL A 1067 -9.08 -37.74 26.67
C VAL A 1067 -9.32 -36.46 25.89
N LYS A 1068 -9.88 -35.47 26.56
CA LYS A 1068 -10.28 -34.18 25.98
C LYS A 1068 -9.10 -33.21 26.10
N THR A 1069 -8.76 -32.53 25.01
CA THR A 1069 -7.79 -31.43 25.08
C THR A 1069 -8.52 -30.16 25.57
N PRO A 1070 -8.16 -29.60 26.74
CA PRO A 1070 -8.81 -28.39 27.25
C PRO A 1070 -8.48 -27.17 26.38
N ASN A 1071 -9.29 -26.11 26.47
CA ASN A 1071 -8.89 -24.82 25.92
C ASN A 1071 -7.69 -24.29 26.72
N VAL A 1072 -6.58 -24.04 26.04
CA VAL A 1072 -5.35 -23.50 26.63
C VAL A 1072 -5.10 -22.12 26.07
N LEU A 1073 -5.05 -21.12 26.95
CA LEU A 1073 -4.48 -19.81 26.59
C LEU A 1073 -3.00 -19.80 27.00
N TRP A 1074 -2.13 -19.15 26.23
CA TRP A 1074 -0.73 -18.96 26.60
C TRP A 1074 -0.25 -17.56 26.27
N TYR A 1075 0.67 -17.01 27.06
CA TYR A 1075 1.30 -15.72 26.80
C TYR A 1075 2.81 -15.80 27.05
N GLN A 1076 3.54 -14.76 26.68
CA GLN A 1076 4.95 -14.62 27.00
C GLN A 1076 5.34 -13.15 27.16
N ASP A 1077 6.44 -12.92 27.84
CA ASP A 1077 7.21 -11.68 27.80
C ASP A 1077 8.63 -11.95 27.23
N TYR A 1078 9.60 -11.08 27.51
CA TYR A 1078 10.99 -11.27 27.05
C TYR A 1078 11.73 -12.42 27.76
N TYR A 1079 11.28 -12.81 28.95
CA TYR A 1079 11.93 -13.75 29.87
C TYR A 1079 11.04 -14.95 30.22
N THR A 1080 9.71 -14.77 30.28
CA THR A 1080 8.79 -15.82 30.77
C THR A 1080 7.70 -16.20 29.78
N ILE A 1081 7.06 -17.34 30.05
CA ILE A 1081 5.94 -17.93 29.33
C ILE A 1081 4.88 -18.30 30.38
N GLY A 1082 3.65 -17.82 30.18
CA GLY A 1082 2.48 -18.24 30.95
C GLY A 1082 1.60 -19.19 30.14
N ILE A 1083 1.04 -20.20 30.80
CA ILE A 1083 0.01 -21.10 30.26
C ILE A 1083 -1.18 -21.07 31.23
N ASN A 1084 -2.38 -20.96 30.70
CA ASN A 1084 -3.63 -20.85 31.44
C ASN A 1084 -4.63 -21.87 30.87
N ILE A 1085 -4.70 -23.03 31.54
CA ILE A 1085 -5.52 -24.17 31.13
C ILE A 1085 -6.93 -23.98 31.69
N LYS A 1086 -7.90 -23.79 30.79
CA LYS A 1086 -9.29 -23.49 31.12
C LYS A 1086 -10.05 -24.76 31.47
N LEU A 1087 -9.97 -25.16 32.74
CA LEU A 1087 -10.66 -26.34 33.30
C LEU A 1087 -11.34 -26.02 34.64
N THR A 1088 -12.65 -25.83 34.56
CA THR A 1088 -13.51 -25.50 35.70
C THR A 1088 -13.74 -26.72 36.60
N GLY A 1089 -13.28 -26.67 37.85
CA GLY A 1089 -13.51 -27.75 38.83
C GLY A 1089 -12.37 -28.75 39.03
N VAL A 1090 -11.15 -28.43 38.58
CA VAL A 1090 -9.95 -29.24 38.84
C VAL A 1090 -9.60 -29.21 40.33
N ASN A 1091 -9.90 -30.32 41.03
CA ASN A 1091 -9.51 -30.50 42.44
C ASN A 1091 -8.09 -31.09 42.59
N GLN A 1092 -7.66 -31.90 41.62
CA GLN A 1092 -6.31 -32.48 41.53
C GLN A 1092 -5.89 -32.54 40.05
N TYR A 1093 -4.60 -32.33 39.79
CA TYR A 1093 -3.98 -32.47 38.47
C TYR A 1093 -2.53 -32.93 38.62
N TYR A 1094 -2.03 -33.58 37.58
CA TYR A 1094 -0.62 -33.92 37.44
C TYR A 1094 0.01 -32.95 36.44
N PHE A 1095 1.21 -32.46 36.74
CA PHE A 1095 1.99 -31.65 35.83
C PHE A 1095 3.46 -32.09 35.92
N THR A 1096 4.06 -32.35 34.77
CA THR A 1096 5.46 -32.77 34.61
C THR A 1096 6.08 -32.00 33.46
N TRP A 1097 7.35 -31.65 33.58
CA TRP A 1097 8.06 -30.84 32.60
C TRP A 1097 9.55 -31.15 32.60
N CYS A 1098 10.22 -30.85 31.49
CA CYS A 1098 11.67 -30.83 31.38
C CYS A 1098 12.11 -29.57 30.62
N THR A 1099 13.35 -29.53 30.13
CA THR A 1099 13.89 -28.38 29.37
C THR A 1099 13.09 -28.06 28.11
N ASN A 1100 12.52 -29.04 27.41
CA ASN A 1100 11.80 -28.86 26.15
C ASN A 1100 10.43 -29.55 26.07
N HIS A 1101 9.91 -30.20 27.12
CA HIS A 1101 8.59 -30.85 27.08
C HIS A 1101 7.73 -30.48 28.29
N ILE A 1102 6.41 -30.52 28.10
CA ILE A 1102 5.43 -30.53 29.19
C ILE A 1102 4.40 -31.64 29.00
N ASN A 1103 3.92 -32.22 30.10
CA ASN A 1103 2.68 -32.99 30.16
C ASN A 1103 1.86 -32.55 31.39
N PHE A 1104 0.65 -32.05 31.14
CA PHE A 1104 -0.40 -31.81 32.11
C PHE A 1104 -1.54 -32.81 31.92
N SER A 1105 -2.06 -33.40 33.01
CA SER A 1105 -3.31 -34.17 32.99
C SER A 1105 -4.18 -33.93 34.23
N ALA A 1106 -5.50 -34.01 34.06
CA ALA A 1106 -6.48 -33.83 35.13
C ALA A 1106 -7.79 -34.60 34.86
N GLU A 1107 -8.41 -35.14 35.91
CA GLU A 1107 -9.76 -35.71 35.86
C GLU A 1107 -10.78 -34.68 36.36
N VAL A 1108 -11.85 -34.43 35.59
CA VAL A 1108 -12.92 -33.49 35.93
C VAL A 1108 -14.26 -34.10 35.55
N ASN A 1109 -15.15 -34.30 36.53
CA ASN A 1109 -16.51 -34.86 36.33
C ASN A 1109 -16.55 -36.23 35.61
N GLY A 1110 -15.48 -37.04 35.70
CA GLY A 1110 -15.33 -38.32 35.01
C GLY A 1110 -14.81 -38.23 33.56
N ASP A 1111 -14.49 -37.03 33.08
CA ASP A 1111 -13.70 -36.81 31.86
C ASP A 1111 -12.22 -36.65 32.22
N ASN A 1112 -11.34 -37.33 31.49
CA ASN A 1112 -9.90 -37.09 31.54
C ASN A 1112 -9.50 -36.00 30.56
N TYR A 1113 -8.63 -35.10 30.97
CA TYR A 1113 -8.06 -34.04 30.14
C TYR A 1113 -6.53 -34.14 30.12
N GLU A 1114 -5.92 -33.93 28.95
CA GLU A 1114 -4.45 -33.97 28.79
C GLU A 1114 -3.95 -32.86 27.86
N VAL A 1115 -2.75 -32.34 28.16
CA VAL A 1115 -1.98 -31.39 27.36
C VAL A 1115 -0.52 -31.83 27.42
N ALA A 1116 -0.11 -32.64 26.44
CA ALA A 1116 1.27 -33.07 26.23
C ALA A 1116 1.80 -32.57 24.87
N ASP A 1117 2.99 -31.97 24.85
CA ASP A 1117 3.73 -31.62 23.63
C ASP A 1117 5.19 -31.21 23.95
N GLU A 1118 6.01 -31.15 22.90
CA GLU A 1118 7.32 -30.48 22.96
C GLU A 1118 7.15 -28.96 22.84
N LEU A 1119 7.82 -28.19 23.71
CA LEU A 1119 7.91 -26.73 23.70
C LEU A 1119 8.70 -26.21 22.48
N PHE A 1120 8.47 -24.95 22.09
CA PHE A 1120 9.17 -24.36 20.95
C PHE A 1120 10.69 -24.18 21.17
N GLY A 1121 11.12 -24.00 22.41
CA GLY A 1121 12.53 -23.87 22.79
C GLY A 1121 12.77 -24.28 24.24
N ALA A 1122 13.98 -24.04 24.74
CA ALA A 1122 14.35 -24.43 26.09
C ALA A 1122 13.76 -23.48 27.16
N ILE A 1123 13.20 -24.07 28.22
CA ILE A 1123 12.87 -23.42 29.50
C ILE A 1123 13.87 -23.81 30.58
N ILE A 1124 13.93 -23.02 31.65
CA ILE A 1124 14.65 -23.32 32.89
C ILE A 1124 13.69 -24.12 33.79
N PRO A 1125 13.88 -25.44 34.00
CA PRO A 1125 12.88 -26.27 34.68
C PRO A 1125 12.72 -25.94 36.16
N SER A 1126 13.79 -25.46 36.81
CA SER A 1126 13.80 -25.02 38.21
C SER A 1126 13.04 -23.71 38.46
N GLU A 1127 12.82 -22.88 37.43
CA GLU A 1127 12.04 -21.63 37.50
C GLU A 1127 10.64 -21.79 36.87
N THR A 1128 10.09 -23.00 36.96
CA THR A 1128 8.71 -23.32 36.55
C THR A 1128 7.81 -23.40 37.78
N ILE A 1129 6.79 -22.52 37.83
CA ILE A 1129 5.85 -22.41 38.94
C ILE A 1129 4.43 -22.68 38.42
N HIS A 1130 3.67 -23.55 39.08
CA HIS A 1130 2.27 -23.83 38.72
C HIS A 1130 1.33 -23.70 39.91
N SER A 1131 0.09 -23.26 39.65
CA SER A 1131 -0.94 -23.05 40.68
C SER A 1131 -2.35 -23.19 40.09
N ALA A 1132 -3.25 -23.86 40.80
CA ALA A 1132 -4.68 -23.72 40.56
C ALA A 1132 -5.14 -22.39 41.18
N LYS A 1133 -5.82 -21.55 40.39
CA LYS A 1133 -6.40 -20.28 40.89
C LYS A 1133 -7.84 -20.17 40.39
N GLY A 1134 -8.78 -20.37 41.31
CA GLY A 1134 -10.20 -20.48 41.00
C GLY A 1134 -10.46 -21.63 40.03
N LEU A 1135 -11.10 -21.33 38.89
CA LEU A 1135 -11.56 -22.31 37.91
C LEU A 1135 -10.56 -22.60 36.77
N ASN A 1136 -9.26 -22.32 36.95
CA ASN A 1136 -8.23 -22.57 35.93
C ASN A 1136 -6.87 -22.96 36.55
N VAL A 1137 -6.08 -23.76 35.85
CA VAL A 1137 -4.68 -24.06 36.20
C VAL A 1137 -3.76 -23.10 35.46
N HIS A 1138 -2.88 -22.42 36.20
CA HIS A 1138 -1.91 -21.47 35.68
C HIS A 1138 -0.50 -22.02 35.88
N ILE A 1139 0.29 -22.05 34.82
CA ILE A 1139 1.70 -22.43 34.81
C ILE A 1139 2.50 -21.22 34.32
N LYS A 1140 3.62 -20.89 34.96
CA LYS A 1140 4.56 -19.87 34.52
C LYS A 1140 5.96 -20.49 34.47
N MET A 1141 6.64 -20.35 33.33
CA MET A 1141 7.95 -20.94 33.04
C MET A 1141 8.90 -19.84 32.59
N LYS A 1142 10.18 -19.91 32.92
CA LYS A 1142 11.20 -18.99 32.42
C LYS A 1142 11.92 -19.59 31.21
N LYS A 1143 12.20 -18.78 30.19
CA LYS A 1143 12.98 -19.17 29.01
C LYS A 1143 14.45 -19.35 29.40
N ALA A 1144 15.12 -20.34 28.82
CA ALA A 1144 16.59 -20.42 28.90
C ALA A 1144 17.26 -19.36 28.00
N PHE A 1145 16.62 -19.02 26.89
CA PHE A 1145 17.07 -17.97 25.96
C PHE A 1145 16.09 -16.80 25.97
N CYS A 1146 16.51 -15.69 26.58
CA CYS A 1146 15.74 -14.46 26.71
C CYS A 1146 15.92 -13.56 25.47
N GLY A 1147 15.13 -12.48 25.36
CA GLY A 1147 15.19 -11.56 24.22
C GLY A 1147 14.37 -12.01 23.00
N PHE A 1148 14.25 -13.32 22.75
CA PHE A 1148 13.44 -13.86 21.66
C PHE A 1148 11.97 -14.13 22.06
N LYS A 1149 11.02 -13.66 21.25
CA LYS A 1149 9.60 -14.05 21.34
C LYS A 1149 9.35 -15.32 20.54
N TRP A 1150 8.95 -16.40 21.23
CA TRP A 1150 8.59 -17.66 20.62
C TRP A 1150 7.37 -17.48 19.69
N PRO A 1151 7.38 -17.93 18.43
CA PRO A 1151 6.24 -17.73 17.52
C PRO A 1151 5.04 -18.65 17.82
N ARG A 1152 5.19 -19.59 18.76
CA ARG A 1152 4.24 -20.63 19.16
C ARG A 1152 4.71 -21.23 20.49
N LEU A 1153 3.81 -21.84 21.27
CA LEU A 1153 4.18 -22.50 22.53
C LEU A 1153 5.01 -23.77 22.30
N PHE A 1154 4.70 -24.51 21.23
CA PHE A 1154 5.16 -25.87 20.97
C PHE A 1154 5.98 -26.02 19.68
N SER A 1155 6.83 -27.05 19.57
CA SER A 1155 7.68 -27.31 18.39
C SER A 1155 6.90 -27.77 17.15
N SER A 1156 5.65 -28.25 17.33
CA SER A 1156 4.80 -28.77 16.25
C SER A 1156 4.44 -27.72 15.20
N LYS A 1157 4.56 -28.09 13.92
CA LYS A 1157 4.25 -27.22 12.76
C LYS A 1157 2.74 -27.12 12.46
N HIS A 1158 1.89 -27.84 13.18
CA HIS A 1158 0.43 -27.85 12.97
C HIS A 1158 -0.30 -27.01 14.05
N LYS A 1159 -1.26 -26.18 13.64
CA LYS A 1159 -2.01 -25.29 14.54
C LYS A 1159 -3.04 -26.08 15.35
N LYS A 1160 -2.76 -26.31 16.64
CA LYS A 1160 -3.67 -26.94 17.60
C LYS A 1160 -4.83 -26.00 17.93
N LEU A 1161 -6.07 -26.34 17.52
CA LEU A 1161 -7.25 -25.47 17.60
C LEU A 1161 -7.64 -25.05 19.04
N TRP A 1162 -7.31 -25.89 20.02
CA TRP A 1162 -7.54 -25.64 21.44
C TRP A 1162 -6.50 -24.70 22.09
N LEU A 1163 -5.39 -24.41 21.40
CA LEU A 1163 -4.33 -23.51 21.88
C LEU A 1163 -4.49 -22.11 21.26
N LYS A 1164 -4.59 -21.08 22.11
CA LYS A 1164 -4.75 -19.67 21.72
C LYS A 1164 -3.81 -18.78 22.53
N TYR A 1165 -3.47 -17.59 22.03
CA TYR A 1165 -2.62 -16.66 22.78
C TYR A 1165 -3.46 -15.76 23.70
N ASP A 1166 -2.99 -15.47 24.92
CA ASP A 1166 -3.66 -14.63 25.91
C ASP A 1166 -3.16 -13.17 25.82
N PHE A 1167 -3.90 -12.34 25.09
CA PHE A 1167 -3.56 -10.94 24.87
C PHE A 1167 -3.94 -10.01 26.04
N ASN A 1168 -4.67 -10.50 27.05
CA ASN A 1168 -5.15 -9.65 28.14
C ASN A 1168 -4.10 -9.46 29.24
N MET A 1169 -3.34 -10.51 29.56
CA MET A 1169 -2.30 -10.45 30.62
C MET A 1169 -1.13 -9.52 30.27
N PHE A 1170 -0.90 -9.23 28.98
CA PHE A 1170 0.19 -8.34 28.52
C PHE A 1170 -0.02 -6.85 28.88
N LYS A 1171 -1.18 -6.48 29.46
CA LYS A 1171 -1.52 -5.08 29.80
C LYS A 1171 -1.30 -4.68 31.27
N GLU A 1172 -0.98 -5.62 32.16
CA GLU A 1172 -0.83 -5.33 33.59
C GLU A 1172 0.63 -5.01 33.99
N ASP A 1173 1.60 -5.85 33.59
CA ASP A 1173 3.02 -5.66 33.95
C ASP A 1173 3.61 -4.32 33.44
N SER A 1174 3.10 -3.79 32.33
CA SER A 1174 3.50 -2.47 31.78
C SER A 1174 3.15 -1.28 32.67
N ARG A 1175 2.41 -1.48 33.77
CA ARG A 1175 2.14 -0.44 34.79
C ARG A 1175 3.03 -0.53 36.03
N ILE A 1176 3.75 -1.63 36.22
CA ILE A 1176 4.50 -1.90 37.46
C ILE A 1176 5.89 -1.23 37.42
N PHE A 1177 6.52 -1.11 36.25
CA PHE A 1177 7.85 -0.49 36.07
C PHE A 1177 7.88 1.06 36.11
N MET A 1178 6.76 1.74 36.43
CA MET A 1178 6.68 3.22 36.49
C MET A 1178 6.31 3.77 37.88
N GLN A 1179 6.35 2.95 38.94
CA GLN A 1179 6.27 3.42 40.34
C GLN A 1179 7.31 2.70 41.21
N GLY A 1180 8.59 3.01 40.96
CA GLY A 1180 9.73 2.21 41.42
C GLY A 1180 10.70 2.84 42.42
N ASP A 1181 10.89 4.17 42.48
CA ASP A 1181 11.50 4.80 43.65
C ASP A 1181 11.36 6.34 43.70
N ASN A 1182 10.67 6.85 44.74
CA ASN A 1182 10.80 8.20 45.31
C ASN A 1182 9.82 8.42 46.47
N ARG A 1183 9.89 7.61 47.54
CA ARG A 1183 9.09 7.81 48.77
C ARG A 1183 9.85 7.59 50.07
N ARG A 1184 10.72 8.56 50.39
CA ARG A 1184 11.10 8.86 51.78
C ARG A 1184 11.07 10.37 52.04
N PHE A 1185 9.90 10.89 52.43
CA PHE A 1185 9.71 11.77 53.59
C PHE A 1185 8.19 11.94 53.87
N LEU A 1186 7.86 12.08 55.16
CA LEU A 1186 6.58 12.37 55.85
C LEU A 1186 5.47 13.02 55.00
N GLY A 1187 4.16 12.71 55.14
CA GLY A 1187 3.44 11.78 56.05
C GLY A 1187 1.95 12.18 56.22
N LEU A 1188 1.18 11.35 56.95
CA LEU A 1188 -0.24 11.51 57.39
C LEU A 1188 -1.40 11.12 56.43
N ASP A 1189 -2.22 10.22 56.97
CA ASP A 1189 -3.66 9.91 56.84
C ASP A 1189 -4.43 9.75 55.49
N ARG A 1190 -5.22 8.67 55.47
CA ARG A 1190 -6.39 8.42 54.62
C ARG A 1190 -7.67 8.64 55.42
N LYS A 1191 -8.66 9.32 54.85
CA LYS A 1191 -10.10 9.06 55.08
C LYS A 1191 -10.96 9.70 53.98
N GLU A 1192 -12.21 9.22 53.88
CA GLU A 1192 -13.29 9.69 52.98
C GLU A 1192 -12.94 9.55 51.48
N TRP A 1193 -13.55 8.63 50.73
CA TRP A 1193 -14.95 8.75 50.31
C TRP A 1193 -15.55 7.36 49.94
N GLU A 1194 -16.81 7.11 50.33
CA GLU A 1194 -17.68 6.06 49.77
C GLU A 1194 -18.88 6.75 49.11
N GLY A 1195 -19.36 6.28 47.95
CA GLY A 1195 -20.64 6.74 47.42
C GLY A 1195 -20.90 6.54 45.92
N ALA A 1196 -22.10 6.02 45.63
CA ALA A 1196 -22.87 6.09 44.38
C ALA A 1196 -22.30 5.40 43.11
N GLU A 1197 -22.76 4.16 42.89
CA GLU A 1197 -23.27 3.77 41.58
C GLU A 1197 -24.72 4.28 41.42
N ILE A 1198 -25.17 4.49 40.18
CA ILE A 1198 -26.45 4.02 39.59
C ILE A 1198 -26.63 4.65 38.20
N VAL A 1199 -27.13 3.87 37.24
CA VAL A 1199 -27.46 4.27 35.87
C VAL A 1199 -28.97 4.49 35.75
N PRO A 1200 -29.44 5.53 35.02
CA PRO A 1200 -30.82 5.62 34.57
C PRO A 1200 -30.99 5.03 33.16
N GLU A 1201 -31.93 4.10 33.02
CA GLU A 1201 -32.59 3.78 31.75
C GLU A 1201 -33.59 4.90 31.38
N LEU A 1202 -34.10 4.91 30.15
CA LEU A 1202 -35.22 5.77 29.74
C LEU A 1202 -36.19 4.96 28.85
N ASP A 1203 -37.48 5.11 29.14
CA ASP A 1203 -38.57 4.24 28.66
C ASP A 1203 -39.13 4.61 27.27
N GLU A 1204 -39.89 3.66 26.73
CA GLU A 1204 -40.81 3.83 25.60
C GLU A 1204 -42.14 4.45 26.06
N THR A 1205 -42.75 5.32 25.26
CA THR A 1205 -44.18 5.69 25.40
C THR A 1205 -44.80 5.95 24.02
N ASP A 1206 -45.88 5.22 23.70
CA ASP A 1206 -46.75 5.47 22.54
C ASP A 1206 -47.70 6.65 22.79
N ASP A 1207 -48.23 7.24 21.71
CA ASP A 1207 -49.56 7.87 21.64
C ASP A 1207 -50.01 7.90 20.16
N GLU A 1208 -51.27 7.55 19.87
CA GLU A 1208 -51.86 7.49 18.52
C GLU A 1208 -52.82 8.69 18.27
N ASP A 1209 -52.92 9.18 17.02
CA ASP A 1209 -54.18 9.26 16.22
C ASP A 1209 -54.16 10.30 15.06
N GLU A 1210 -54.72 9.86 13.90
CA GLU A 1210 -55.42 10.61 12.82
C GLU A 1210 -54.76 11.86 12.12
N LYS A 1211 -54.85 12.11 10.79
CA LYS A 1211 -55.47 11.43 9.62
C LYS A 1211 -54.97 12.04 8.28
N ASP A 1212 -55.15 11.29 7.17
CA ASP A 1212 -55.52 11.64 5.76
C ASP A 1212 -55.06 13.01 5.16
N ASP A 1213 -54.53 13.16 3.92
CA ASP A 1213 -54.88 12.56 2.61
C ASP A 1213 -53.79 12.78 1.51
N ASP A 1214 -53.98 12.13 0.33
CA ASP A 1214 -53.45 12.42 -1.03
C ASP A 1214 -51.91 12.47 -1.35
N ASP A 1215 -51.40 11.32 -1.80
CA ASP A 1215 -50.79 11.01 -3.12
C ASP A 1215 -49.71 11.88 -3.84
N ASN A 1216 -48.89 11.13 -4.60
CA ASN A 1216 -48.12 11.51 -5.81
C ASN A 1216 -46.74 12.21 -5.66
N TYR A 1217 -45.66 11.39 -5.58
CA TYR A 1217 -44.31 11.78 -6.00
C TYR A 1217 -43.61 10.68 -6.80
N ASP A 1218 -42.94 11.08 -7.88
CA ASP A 1218 -42.28 10.20 -8.85
C ASP A 1218 -40.75 10.11 -8.65
N PHE A 1219 -40.11 9.20 -9.36
CA PHE A 1219 -38.69 8.84 -9.24
C PHE A 1219 -37.73 9.95 -9.74
N ILE A 1220 -36.63 10.23 -9.03
CA ILE A 1220 -35.35 10.70 -9.59
C ILE A 1220 -34.17 10.39 -8.65
N GLU A 1221 -33.06 9.89 -9.21
CA GLU A 1221 -31.82 9.60 -8.47
C GLU A 1221 -30.93 10.86 -8.41
N THR A 1222 -30.56 11.32 -7.21
CA THR A 1222 -29.57 12.41 -7.02
C THR A 1222 -28.14 11.88 -6.93
N MET A 1223 -27.17 12.62 -7.47
CA MET A 1223 -25.75 12.25 -7.45
C MET A 1223 -25.03 12.74 -6.19
N ASP A 1224 -24.48 11.82 -5.39
CA ASP A 1224 -23.59 12.16 -4.28
C ASP A 1224 -22.15 12.47 -4.76
N SER A 1225 -21.58 13.53 -4.18
CA SER A 1225 -20.22 14.04 -4.44
C SER A 1225 -19.17 13.29 -3.61
N PRO A 1226 -17.92 13.07 -4.10
CA PRO A 1226 -16.96 12.16 -3.47
C PRO A 1226 -16.20 12.71 -2.24
N TYR A 1227 -16.76 13.63 -1.45
CA TYR A 1227 -16.11 14.21 -0.27
C TYR A 1227 -17.10 14.47 0.90
N ASP A 1228 -16.84 14.11 2.17
CA ASP A 1228 -15.72 13.31 2.72
C ASP A 1228 -16.17 11.97 3.37
N TYR A 1229 -16.44 11.76 4.67
CA TYR A 1229 -16.34 12.57 5.90
C TYR A 1229 -15.87 11.64 7.07
N PHE A 1230 -15.29 12.23 8.12
CA PHE A 1230 -15.05 11.62 9.44
C PHE A 1230 -15.54 12.60 10.51
N ASP A 1231 -16.31 12.14 11.51
CA ASP A 1231 -16.10 12.38 12.96
C ASP A 1231 -17.04 11.40 13.75
N PRO A 1232 -17.05 11.31 15.10
CA PRO A 1232 -16.99 10.00 15.79
C PRO A 1232 -18.30 9.21 15.92
#